data_AF-A0A3G2T701-F1
#
_entry.id   AF-A0A3G2T701-F1
#
_cell.length_a   1.000
_cell.length_b   1.000
_cell.length_c   1.000
_cell.angle_alpha   90.00
_cell.angle_beta   90.00
_cell.angle_gamma   90.00
#
_symmetry.space_group_name_H-M   'P 1'
#
loop_
_entity.id
_entity.type
_entity.pdbx_description
1 polymer ?
#
loop_
_entity_poly.entity_id
_entity_poly.type
_entity_poly.pdbx_seq_one_letter_code
_entity_poly.pdbx_strand_id
1 'polypeptide(L)'
;MSHRLYLYNYCAETSEFSSYIGEWKYVVPLLFIPLLAEPKAKGKSLYFNKKIGVEQLTKFYSLLEQQLDLFQHHDFQEKRTKVLEYLNDLAFEHFYMDATDVFNMRDEPKKQQAKDFVEELQLNQHAFQQAIEAHSLEPLNPVLESQFHFKSWLELLEHEYVDYGWYLLEVGHLMHPEVHIICEDEHYGLMNAKSKIILPAIYNDIQAFSYMGYAIVEKDQKFGVVYADGKICIKPEWDEIGEINDFEQKQAIVVRDGKLGLIDLLNEQILLPIDYEEIDFLYNGYLQVKKNGVFQVLDQSLGSIIENSDQPFELWSENFLTQPIAKSPYLKFYNRLGEYIGEFYPENLRELNHQYLLLKPFKKKAVFYQLYDSHGMLIFDDIENIKYTSENSCIALQRNKAWMFYHCALQKSIEIEDILNIQDDYFHQHTALKDHYILTNTKNQYALYDAFNDDYVFPFDMQILSIQYVSDDVFIIKDTLGYQYFKLSDHSFSDEKYDYICGFLQNDFYILAYKNNQLVHIDQALNCEEMTNEQCAKLYLSRSYFEGEDLTYFERYVKNLEETQGFNYYQYLDDRQLSYLGMEEAENGNLDEAIKIYKIGVERQHAEMMCQLAYIYTENESVLNIDEAIQLYKKSADLGDANAQNNLGYHYMTGIGVQKDVARAIQLYSMSAAQNYALALQNLAFNYYNGEEVEQDLILALDYFKKAEKQGMSNPHEMIEIYYRIDDYKNAIKYLKKSKDEDFTHIYWGIFYQHGFGIDVNLEKSKKYYERSLEVGSYSAAYIALLEYYIKNGAFESEDDYARVLTLAQENEADLPEHVLPSKKSKGFFKRLFGQS
;
A
#
# COMPACT_ATOMS: atom_id res chain seq x y z
N MET A 1 9.78 10.19 -0.87
CA MET A 1 9.82 10.23 -2.34
C MET A 1 8.81 9.23 -2.86
N SER A 2 7.89 9.63 -3.73
CA SER A 2 6.87 8.73 -4.29
C SER A 2 7.50 7.81 -5.35
N HIS A 3 7.36 6.50 -5.20
CA HIS A 3 7.75 5.52 -6.22
C HIS A 3 6.69 5.50 -7.34
N ARG A 4 7.11 5.70 -8.60
CA ARG A 4 6.21 5.88 -9.76
C ARG A 4 6.55 4.96 -10.94
N LEU A 5 5.55 4.72 -11.78
CA LEU A 5 5.66 4.09 -13.11
C LEU A 5 5.49 5.19 -14.16
N TYR A 6 6.42 5.32 -15.11
CA TYR A 6 6.35 6.34 -16.17
C TYR A 6 6.10 5.69 -17.53
N LEU A 7 5.09 6.13 -18.27
CA LEU A 7 4.72 5.59 -19.57
C LEU A 7 5.01 6.58 -20.70
N TYR A 8 5.57 6.09 -21.80
CA TYR A 8 5.96 6.88 -22.97
C TYR A 8 5.54 6.20 -24.27
N ASN A 9 5.30 7.00 -25.33
CA ASN A 9 5.22 6.51 -26.70
C ASN A 9 6.62 6.41 -27.31
N TYR A 10 6.95 5.23 -27.87
CA TYR A 10 8.33 4.82 -28.15
C TYR A 10 8.49 4.19 -29.53
N CYS A 11 9.52 4.60 -30.26
CA CYS A 11 9.92 3.99 -31.52
C CYS A 11 11.00 2.93 -31.27
N ALA A 12 10.66 1.66 -31.48
CA ALA A 12 11.61 0.55 -31.31
C ALA A 12 12.76 0.55 -32.33
N GLU A 13 12.58 1.18 -33.49
CA GLU A 13 13.59 1.24 -34.55
C GLU A 13 14.65 2.31 -34.29
N THR A 14 14.23 3.53 -33.94
CA THR A 14 15.13 4.68 -33.71
C THR A 14 15.52 4.84 -32.23
N SER A 15 14.84 4.15 -31.31
CA SER A 15 14.94 4.35 -29.87
C SER A 15 14.57 5.77 -29.40
N GLU A 16 13.73 6.46 -30.17
CA GLU A 16 13.21 7.77 -29.85
C GLU A 16 11.91 7.70 -29.03
N PHE A 17 11.65 8.75 -28.26
CA PHE A 17 10.42 8.97 -27.51
C PHE A 17 9.70 10.18 -28.11
N SER A 18 8.40 10.08 -28.33
CA SER A 18 7.59 11.18 -28.90
C SER A 18 6.80 11.91 -27.83
N SER A 19 6.16 11.17 -26.92
CA SER A 19 5.24 11.74 -25.95
C SER A 19 5.34 11.01 -24.62
N TYR A 20 5.43 11.78 -23.54
CA TYR A 20 5.15 11.30 -22.19
C TYR A 20 3.64 11.13 -22.04
N ILE A 21 3.21 9.92 -21.71
CA ILE A 21 1.79 9.56 -21.67
C ILE A 21 1.22 9.82 -20.27
N GLY A 22 2.00 9.59 -19.22
CA GLY A 22 1.62 9.84 -17.83
C GLY A 22 2.43 9.01 -16.84
N GLU A 23 2.24 9.28 -15.56
CA GLU A 23 2.81 8.50 -14.45
C GLU A 23 1.73 7.95 -13.52
N TRP A 24 2.01 6.77 -12.96
CA TRP A 24 1.17 6.13 -11.97
C TRP A 24 1.98 5.81 -10.72
N LYS A 25 1.32 5.44 -9.62
CA LYS A 25 2.01 5.06 -8.36
C LYS A 25 2.71 3.70 -8.50
N TYR A 26 2.53 2.78 -7.56
CA TYR A 26 3.20 1.47 -7.57
C TYR A 26 2.44 0.39 -8.36
N VAL A 27 1.21 0.67 -8.82
CA VAL A 27 0.38 -0.26 -9.62
C VAL A 27 -0.11 0.43 -10.87
N VAL A 28 -0.25 -0.34 -11.96
CA VAL A 28 -0.94 0.08 -13.17
C VAL A 28 -2.43 0.30 -12.85
N PRO A 29 -3.04 1.42 -13.27
CA PRO A 29 -4.47 1.62 -13.09
C PRO A 29 -5.27 0.48 -13.72
N LEU A 30 -6.22 -0.09 -12.96
CA LEU A 30 -6.99 -1.28 -13.37
C LEU A 30 -7.64 -1.09 -14.76
N LEU A 31 -8.19 0.10 -15.02
CA LEU A 31 -8.80 0.46 -16.31
C LEU A 31 -7.84 0.33 -17.50
N PHE A 32 -6.54 0.57 -17.31
CA PHE A 32 -5.52 0.58 -18.37
C PHE A 32 -4.69 -0.71 -18.47
N ILE A 33 -4.99 -1.74 -17.68
CA ILE A 33 -4.36 -3.06 -17.87
C ILE A 33 -4.50 -3.60 -19.31
N PRO A 34 -5.66 -3.47 -20.00
CA PRO A 34 -5.80 -3.86 -21.40
C PRO A 34 -4.88 -3.11 -22.36
N LEU A 35 -4.48 -1.87 -22.03
CA LEU A 35 -3.63 -1.02 -22.86
C LEU A 35 -2.20 -1.57 -22.98
N LEU A 36 -1.71 -2.28 -21.98
CA LEU A 36 -0.31 -2.73 -21.88
C LEU A 36 -0.04 -4.06 -22.60
N ALA A 37 -0.58 -4.23 -23.82
CA ALA A 37 -0.59 -5.50 -24.53
C ALA A 37 0.80 -6.02 -24.95
N GLU A 38 0.93 -7.35 -25.02
CA GLU A 38 2.18 -8.06 -25.34
C GLU A 38 3.39 -7.60 -24.52
N PRO A 39 3.28 -7.60 -23.17
CA PRO A 39 4.32 -7.06 -22.31
C PRO A 39 5.63 -7.82 -22.49
N LYS A 40 6.74 -7.07 -22.67
CA LYS A 40 8.10 -7.60 -22.84
C LYS A 40 9.08 -6.85 -21.96
N ALA A 41 9.92 -7.58 -21.24
CA ALA A 41 11.01 -7.02 -20.45
C ALA A 41 12.34 -7.10 -21.21
N LYS A 42 13.06 -5.98 -21.30
CA LYS A 42 14.44 -5.92 -21.81
C LYS A 42 15.31 -5.18 -20.80
N GLY A 43 16.12 -5.91 -20.06
CA GLY A 43 16.89 -5.34 -18.94
C GLY A 43 15.95 -4.96 -17.81
N LYS A 44 15.94 -3.69 -17.43
CA LYS A 44 15.05 -3.12 -16.40
C LYS A 44 13.80 -2.43 -16.97
N SER A 45 13.64 -2.43 -18.29
CA SER A 45 12.61 -1.66 -19.00
C SER A 45 11.52 -2.57 -19.56
N LEU A 46 10.32 -2.01 -19.67
CA LEU A 46 9.11 -2.71 -20.13
C LEU A 46 8.63 -2.10 -21.45
N TYR A 47 8.15 -2.95 -22.35
CA TYR A 47 7.68 -2.57 -23.68
C TYR A 47 6.34 -3.23 -23.99
N PHE A 48 5.47 -2.50 -24.68
CA PHE A 48 4.12 -2.94 -25.02
C PHE A 48 3.76 -2.56 -26.46
N ASN A 49 2.84 -3.30 -27.09
CA ASN A 49 2.34 -3.02 -28.43
C ASN A 49 1.19 -2.02 -28.36
N LYS A 50 1.38 -0.80 -28.89
CA LYS A 50 0.36 0.27 -28.85
C LYS A 50 -0.93 -0.18 -29.53
N LYS A 51 -0.82 -0.65 -30.78
CA LYS A 51 -1.98 -0.96 -31.61
C LYS A 51 -2.86 -2.03 -30.97
N ILE A 52 -2.26 -3.14 -30.54
CA ILE A 52 -3.00 -4.23 -29.87
C ILE A 52 -3.57 -3.73 -28.53
N GLY A 53 -2.81 -2.93 -27.79
CA GLY A 53 -3.25 -2.35 -26.52
C GLY A 53 -4.49 -1.47 -26.65
N VAL A 54 -4.48 -0.53 -27.60
CA VAL A 54 -5.61 0.36 -27.88
C VAL A 54 -6.83 -0.43 -28.36
N GLU A 55 -6.63 -1.45 -29.20
CA GLU A 55 -7.71 -2.35 -29.63
C GLU A 55 -8.35 -3.09 -28.44
N GLN A 56 -7.55 -3.60 -27.50
CA GLN A 56 -8.05 -4.30 -26.31
C GLN A 56 -8.75 -3.37 -25.33
N LEU A 57 -8.18 -2.18 -25.10
CA LEU A 57 -8.82 -1.15 -24.28
C LEU A 57 -10.16 -0.72 -24.88
N THR A 58 -10.25 -0.58 -26.21
CA THR A 58 -11.50 -0.26 -26.91
C THR A 58 -12.58 -1.32 -26.68
N LYS A 59 -12.21 -2.61 -26.75
CA LYS A 59 -13.15 -3.72 -26.45
C LYS A 59 -13.58 -3.70 -24.99
N PHE A 60 -12.66 -3.42 -24.07
CA PHE A 60 -12.99 -3.34 -22.66
C PHE A 60 -13.94 -2.17 -22.35
N TYR A 61 -13.71 -0.98 -22.91
CA TYR A 61 -14.67 0.12 -22.81
C TYR A 61 -16.05 -0.25 -23.37
N SER A 62 -16.11 -1.03 -24.44
CA SER A 62 -17.39 -1.50 -25.00
C SER A 62 -18.10 -2.49 -24.07
N LEU A 63 -17.35 -3.34 -23.37
CA LEU A 63 -17.89 -4.22 -22.33
C LEU A 63 -18.45 -3.41 -21.15
N LEU A 64 -17.69 -2.43 -20.65
CA LEU A 64 -18.12 -1.52 -19.58
C LEU A 64 -19.40 -0.77 -19.97
N GLU A 65 -19.43 -0.21 -21.18
CA GLU A 65 -20.59 0.50 -21.73
C GLU A 65 -21.85 -0.38 -21.73
N GLN A 66 -21.72 -1.63 -22.16
CA GLN A 66 -22.83 -2.56 -22.24
C GLN A 66 -23.31 -3.04 -20.86
N GLN A 67 -22.39 -3.39 -19.96
CA GLN A 67 -22.70 -3.98 -18.66
C GLN A 67 -23.23 -2.94 -17.66
N LEU A 68 -22.85 -1.68 -17.81
CA LEU A 68 -23.25 -0.57 -16.93
C LEU A 68 -24.30 0.36 -17.54
N ASP A 69 -24.81 0.04 -18.75
CA ASP A 69 -25.80 0.83 -19.50
C ASP A 69 -25.38 2.29 -19.75
N LEU A 70 -24.13 2.52 -20.16
CA LEU A 70 -23.53 3.86 -20.30
C LEU A 70 -23.70 4.49 -21.70
N PHE A 71 -24.60 3.95 -22.54
CA PHE A 71 -24.80 4.41 -23.92
C PHE A 71 -25.22 5.89 -24.01
N GLN A 72 -25.97 6.38 -23.01
CA GLN A 72 -26.44 7.78 -22.94
C GLN A 72 -25.63 8.61 -21.93
N HIS A 73 -24.62 8.02 -21.30
CA HIS A 73 -23.82 8.71 -20.28
C HIS A 73 -22.82 9.65 -20.96
N HIS A 74 -23.16 10.94 -21.02
CA HIS A 74 -22.40 11.96 -21.75
C HIS A 74 -20.90 11.96 -21.40
N ASP A 75 -20.56 12.01 -20.12
CA ASP A 75 -19.16 12.17 -19.69
C ASP A 75 -18.32 10.94 -20.02
N PHE A 76 -18.83 9.74 -19.75
CA PHE A 76 -18.23 8.49 -20.23
C PHE A 76 -17.96 8.51 -21.74
N GLN A 77 -18.94 8.90 -22.57
CA GLN A 77 -18.76 8.95 -24.03
C GLN A 77 -17.69 9.95 -24.44
N GLU A 78 -17.71 11.16 -23.87
CA GLU A 78 -16.73 12.21 -24.15
C GLU A 78 -15.32 11.76 -23.78
N LYS A 79 -15.13 11.28 -22.55
CA LYS A 79 -13.83 10.94 -21.98
C LYS A 79 -13.23 9.68 -22.61
N ARG A 80 -14.04 8.65 -22.82
CA ARG A 80 -13.64 7.45 -23.59
C ARG A 80 -13.16 7.85 -24.99
N THR A 81 -13.90 8.73 -25.67
CA THR A 81 -13.52 9.19 -27.01
C THR A 81 -12.18 9.90 -26.97
N LYS A 82 -12.00 10.85 -26.05
CA LYS A 82 -10.73 11.57 -25.86
C LYS A 82 -9.54 10.63 -25.57
N VAL A 83 -9.72 9.67 -24.65
CA VAL A 83 -8.68 8.67 -24.32
C VAL A 83 -8.29 7.87 -25.56
N LEU A 84 -9.26 7.36 -26.31
CA LEU A 84 -9.01 6.51 -27.48
C LEU A 84 -8.43 7.30 -28.66
N GLU A 85 -8.91 8.52 -28.92
CA GLU A 85 -8.36 9.40 -29.96
C GLU A 85 -6.90 9.75 -29.66
N TYR A 86 -6.62 10.25 -28.45
CA TYR A 86 -5.26 10.57 -28.02
C TYR A 86 -4.31 9.38 -28.19
N LEU A 87 -4.69 8.20 -27.69
CA LEU A 87 -3.84 7.01 -27.78
C LEU A 87 -3.64 6.52 -29.23
N ASN A 88 -4.62 6.70 -30.12
CA ASN A 88 -4.49 6.35 -31.53
C ASN A 88 -3.53 7.30 -32.25
N ASP A 89 -3.60 8.60 -31.97
CA ASP A 89 -2.87 9.66 -32.65
C ASP A 89 -1.38 9.74 -32.25
N LEU A 90 -0.97 9.02 -31.20
CA LEU A 90 0.43 8.86 -30.80
C LEU A 90 1.32 8.37 -31.96
N ALA A 91 2.45 9.03 -32.19
CA ALA A 91 3.26 8.85 -33.40
C ALA A 91 3.87 7.44 -33.59
N PHE A 92 4.15 6.71 -32.51
CA PHE A 92 4.93 5.46 -32.55
C PHE A 92 4.12 4.21 -32.18
N GLU A 93 4.60 3.05 -32.65
CA GLU A 93 3.89 1.76 -32.56
C GLU A 93 3.98 1.06 -31.19
N HIS A 94 4.86 1.53 -30.29
CA HIS A 94 5.09 0.88 -29.00
C HIS A 94 4.91 1.85 -27.84
N PHE A 95 4.59 1.27 -26.68
CA PHE A 95 4.75 1.95 -25.40
C PHE A 95 6.03 1.47 -24.71
N TYR A 96 6.66 2.36 -23.98
CA TYR A 96 7.78 2.09 -23.10
C TYR A 96 7.40 2.51 -21.68
N MET A 97 7.69 1.65 -20.70
CA MET A 97 7.52 2.00 -19.29
C MET A 97 8.84 1.91 -18.52
N ASP A 98 9.16 2.98 -17.80
CA ASP A 98 10.19 2.98 -16.77
C ASP A 98 9.56 2.72 -15.41
N ALA A 99 9.89 1.57 -14.83
CA ALA A 99 9.46 1.14 -13.50
C ALA A 99 10.62 1.11 -12.49
N THR A 100 11.75 1.76 -12.81
CA THR A 100 12.97 1.71 -11.99
C THR A 100 12.73 2.16 -10.55
N ASP A 101 11.87 3.18 -10.35
CA ASP A 101 11.55 3.71 -9.03
C ASP A 101 10.80 2.70 -8.16
N VAL A 102 9.84 1.98 -8.76
CA VAL A 102 9.13 0.87 -8.09
C VAL A 102 10.08 -0.29 -7.83
N PHE A 103 10.95 -0.63 -8.78
CA PHE A 103 11.91 -1.72 -8.60
C PHE A 103 12.98 -1.44 -7.53
N ASN A 104 13.15 -0.19 -7.08
CA ASN A 104 14.02 0.13 -5.95
C ASN A 104 13.42 -0.29 -4.58
N MET A 105 12.16 -0.70 -4.53
CA MET A 105 11.47 -1.07 -3.29
C MET A 105 11.80 -2.49 -2.80
N ARG A 106 12.43 -3.31 -3.64
CA ARG A 106 12.78 -4.70 -3.31
C ARG A 106 14.25 -5.00 -3.63
N ASP A 107 14.83 -5.94 -2.89
CA ASP A 107 16.25 -6.27 -2.99
C ASP A 107 16.61 -7.16 -4.20
N GLU A 108 15.62 -7.67 -4.95
CA GLU A 108 15.90 -8.48 -6.13
C GLU A 108 16.53 -7.67 -7.27
N PRO A 109 17.31 -8.29 -8.16
CA PRO A 109 17.81 -7.61 -9.35
C PRO A 109 16.66 -7.02 -10.18
N LYS A 110 16.73 -5.74 -10.54
CA LYS A 110 15.72 -5.04 -11.37
C LYS A 110 15.32 -5.77 -12.66
N LYS A 111 16.26 -6.53 -13.24
CA LYS A 111 16.01 -7.37 -14.41
C LYS A 111 15.07 -8.54 -14.12
N GLN A 112 15.14 -9.10 -12.91
CA GLN A 112 14.21 -10.13 -12.48
C GLN A 112 12.85 -9.51 -12.16
N GLN A 113 12.83 -8.41 -11.41
CA GLN A 113 11.59 -7.68 -11.11
C GLN A 113 10.83 -7.27 -12.38
N ALA A 114 11.53 -6.80 -13.43
CA ALA A 114 10.90 -6.51 -14.72
C ALA A 114 10.29 -7.74 -15.40
N LYS A 115 10.85 -8.93 -15.22
CA LYS A 115 10.26 -10.18 -15.74
C LYS A 115 9.03 -10.58 -14.93
N ASP A 116 9.13 -10.51 -13.61
CA ASP A 116 8.04 -10.85 -12.70
C ASP A 116 6.84 -9.92 -12.97
N PHE A 117 7.09 -8.63 -13.21
CA PHE A 117 6.08 -7.65 -13.60
C PHE A 117 5.39 -7.98 -14.94
N VAL A 118 6.15 -8.50 -15.92
CA VAL A 118 5.57 -8.98 -17.19
C VAL A 118 4.69 -10.20 -16.95
N GLU A 119 5.11 -11.15 -16.11
CA GLU A 119 4.32 -12.34 -15.79
C GLU A 119 3.00 -11.97 -15.07
N GLU A 120 3.06 -11.04 -14.11
CA GLU A 120 1.88 -10.49 -13.44
C GLU A 120 0.92 -9.79 -14.40
N LEU A 121 1.44 -8.93 -15.28
CA LEU A 121 0.62 -8.28 -16.31
C LEU A 121 -0.02 -9.28 -17.27
N GLN A 122 0.68 -10.36 -17.65
CA GLN A 122 0.12 -11.39 -18.52
C GLN A 122 -1.03 -12.14 -17.85
N LEU A 123 -0.92 -12.43 -16.55
CA LEU A 123 -2.00 -13.04 -15.77
C LEU A 123 -3.22 -12.12 -15.72
N ASN A 124 -3.02 -10.83 -15.41
CA ASN A 124 -4.11 -9.86 -15.38
C ASN A 124 -4.75 -9.71 -16.76
N GLN A 125 -3.96 -9.61 -17.84
CA GLN A 125 -4.48 -9.55 -19.20
C GLN A 125 -5.31 -10.76 -19.59
N HIS A 126 -4.96 -11.94 -19.11
CA HIS A 126 -5.77 -13.14 -19.35
C HIS A 126 -7.16 -13.01 -18.73
N ALA A 127 -7.27 -12.49 -17.50
CA ALA A 127 -8.55 -12.26 -16.85
C ALA A 127 -9.42 -11.24 -17.63
N PHE A 128 -8.82 -10.14 -18.11
CA PHE A 128 -9.53 -9.16 -18.93
C PHE A 128 -9.99 -9.73 -20.27
N GLN A 129 -9.16 -10.55 -20.90
CA GLN A 129 -9.54 -11.23 -22.14
C GLN A 129 -10.71 -12.19 -21.92
N GLN A 130 -10.70 -12.96 -20.82
CA GLN A 130 -11.82 -13.83 -20.44
C GLN A 130 -13.10 -13.04 -20.19
N ALA A 131 -13.04 -11.90 -19.50
CA ALA A 131 -14.18 -11.03 -19.25
C ALA A 131 -14.80 -10.49 -20.56
N ILE A 132 -13.95 -10.05 -21.50
CA ILE A 132 -14.37 -9.59 -22.83
C ILE A 132 -15.02 -10.72 -23.62
N GLU A 133 -14.43 -11.92 -23.62
CA GLU A 133 -14.96 -13.09 -24.33
C GLU A 133 -16.27 -13.62 -23.72
N ALA A 134 -16.38 -13.56 -22.39
CA ALA A 134 -17.59 -13.94 -21.66
C ALA A 134 -18.69 -12.87 -21.72
N HIS A 135 -18.39 -11.69 -22.27
CA HIS A 135 -19.26 -10.51 -22.22
C HIS A 135 -19.74 -10.18 -20.79
N SER A 136 -18.91 -10.39 -19.78
CA SER A 136 -19.24 -10.21 -18.36
C SER A 136 -18.07 -9.63 -17.57
N LEU A 137 -18.36 -8.69 -16.67
CA LEU A 137 -17.36 -8.12 -15.75
C LEU A 137 -17.11 -8.99 -14.51
N GLU A 138 -17.96 -9.99 -14.24
CA GLU A 138 -17.83 -10.86 -13.05
C GLU A 138 -16.43 -11.45 -12.83
N PRO A 139 -15.70 -11.94 -13.87
CA PRO A 139 -14.35 -12.47 -13.67
C PRO A 139 -13.34 -11.45 -13.11
N LEU A 140 -13.64 -10.16 -13.24
CA LEU A 140 -12.77 -9.07 -12.78
C LEU A 140 -13.21 -8.46 -11.44
N ASN A 141 -14.41 -8.76 -10.94
CA ASN A 141 -14.90 -8.25 -9.65
C ASN A 141 -13.97 -8.61 -8.47
N PRO A 142 -13.39 -9.84 -8.39
CA PRO A 142 -12.43 -10.15 -7.33
C PRO A 142 -11.20 -9.24 -7.35
N VAL A 143 -10.72 -8.83 -8.52
CA VAL A 143 -9.56 -7.93 -8.67
C VAL A 143 -9.94 -6.51 -8.26
N LEU A 144 -11.12 -6.04 -8.67
CA LEU A 144 -11.66 -4.73 -8.33
C LEU A 144 -11.76 -4.52 -6.81
N GLU A 145 -12.32 -5.49 -6.08
CA GLU A 145 -12.53 -5.40 -4.64
C GLU A 145 -11.25 -5.64 -3.83
N SER A 146 -10.49 -6.69 -4.15
CA SER A 146 -9.36 -7.12 -3.32
C SER A 146 -8.09 -6.29 -3.49
N GLN A 147 -7.87 -5.69 -4.67
CA GLN A 147 -6.63 -4.96 -4.99
C GLN A 147 -6.81 -3.44 -5.07
N PHE A 148 -8.00 -2.97 -5.47
CA PHE A 148 -8.25 -1.54 -5.71
C PHE A 148 -9.34 -0.96 -4.81
N HIS A 149 -10.03 -1.79 -4.02
CA HIS A 149 -11.00 -1.38 -3.00
C HIS A 149 -12.18 -0.53 -3.52
N PHE A 150 -12.53 -0.68 -4.79
CA PHE A 150 -13.77 -0.12 -5.34
C PHE A 150 -14.91 -1.11 -5.18
N LYS A 151 -16.11 -0.62 -4.82
CA LYS A 151 -17.32 -1.43 -4.65
C LYS A 151 -18.00 -1.73 -5.99
N SER A 152 -17.71 -0.96 -7.03
CA SER A 152 -18.24 -1.20 -8.38
C SER A 152 -17.37 -0.60 -9.48
N TRP A 153 -17.54 -1.10 -10.72
CA TRP A 153 -16.88 -0.53 -11.89
C TRP A 153 -17.30 0.90 -12.19
N LEU A 154 -18.55 1.27 -11.87
CA LEU A 154 -19.03 2.64 -12.03
C LEU A 154 -18.31 3.58 -11.07
N GLU A 155 -18.16 3.18 -9.80
CA GLU A 155 -17.41 3.95 -8.80
C GLU A 155 -15.94 4.16 -9.23
N LEU A 156 -15.28 3.13 -9.75
CA LEU A 156 -13.93 3.26 -10.30
C LEU A 156 -13.88 4.27 -11.45
N LEU A 157 -14.86 4.22 -12.37
CA LEU A 157 -14.91 5.08 -13.54
C LEU A 157 -15.15 6.55 -13.17
N GLU A 158 -16.01 6.81 -12.19
CA GLU A 158 -16.38 8.15 -11.72
C GLU A 158 -15.38 8.75 -10.73
N HIS A 159 -14.44 7.96 -10.22
CA HIS A 159 -13.45 8.42 -9.26
C HIS A 159 -12.63 9.60 -9.82
N GLU A 160 -12.40 10.64 -9.01
CA GLU A 160 -11.77 11.90 -9.44
C GLU A 160 -10.38 11.71 -10.08
N TYR A 161 -9.57 10.76 -9.59
CA TYR A 161 -8.26 10.42 -10.16
C TYR A 161 -8.32 9.55 -11.42
N VAL A 162 -9.49 9.05 -11.81
CA VAL A 162 -9.66 8.19 -12.99
C VAL A 162 -10.35 8.97 -14.09
N ASP A 163 -11.46 9.66 -13.81
CA ASP A 163 -12.26 10.45 -14.77
C ASP A 163 -12.51 9.69 -16.09
N TYR A 164 -13.09 8.49 -15.96
CA TYR A 164 -13.30 7.52 -17.04
C TYR A 164 -12.04 7.13 -17.83
N GLY A 165 -10.86 7.36 -17.26
CA GLY A 165 -9.54 7.12 -17.82
C GLY A 165 -8.81 8.37 -18.31
N TRP A 166 -9.48 9.53 -18.38
CA TRP A 166 -8.86 10.75 -18.90
C TRP A 166 -7.77 11.29 -17.98
N TYR A 167 -8.01 11.29 -16.66
CA TYR A 167 -7.03 11.74 -15.65
C TYR A 167 -5.89 10.73 -15.42
N LEU A 168 -5.93 9.56 -16.07
CA LEU A 168 -4.81 8.62 -16.07
C LEU A 168 -3.73 8.98 -17.10
N LEU A 169 -4.00 9.97 -17.95
CA LEU A 169 -3.10 10.48 -18.98
C LEU A 169 -2.66 11.89 -18.60
N GLU A 170 -1.39 12.24 -18.87
CA GLU A 170 -0.83 13.57 -18.59
C GLU A 170 -1.64 14.68 -19.28
N VAL A 171 -2.04 14.44 -20.52
CA VAL A 171 -2.87 15.36 -21.32
C VAL A 171 -4.21 15.65 -20.63
N GLY A 172 -4.69 14.74 -19.78
CA GLY A 172 -5.92 14.89 -19.04
C GLY A 172 -5.88 15.98 -17.98
N HIS A 173 -4.69 16.33 -17.51
CA HIS A 173 -4.49 17.41 -16.55
C HIS A 173 -4.27 18.77 -17.24
N LEU A 174 -3.87 18.81 -18.51
CA LEU A 174 -3.58 20.09 -19.18
C LEU A 174 -4.82 21.00 -19.23
N MET A 175 -4.65 22.26 -18.82
CA MET A 175 -5.71 23.28 -18.79
C MET A 175 -5.79 24.08 -20.10
N HIS A 176 -5.17 23.57 -21.17
CA HIS A 176 -5.03 24.22 -22.47
C HIS A 176 -5.43 23.28 -23.60
N PRO A 177 -5.77 23.80 -24.79
CA PRO A 177 -6.10 22.96 -25.94
C PRO A 177 -4.90 22.12 -26.39
N GLU A 178 -5.19 20.94 -26.93
CA GLU A 178 -4.17 20.06 -27.50
C GLU A 178 -3.49 20.71 -28.72
N VAL A 179 -2.16 20.64 -28.73
CA VAL A 179 -1.29 21.22 -29.74
C VAL A 179 -0.13 20.28 -30.05
N HIS A 180 0.21 20.17 -31.33
CA HIS A 180 1.38 19.43 -31.80
C HIS A 180 2.43 20.39 -32.33
N ILE A 181 3.67 20.19 -31.90
CA ILE A 181 4.83 20.89 -32.46
C ILE A 181 5.15 20.24 -33.81
N ILE A 182 5.17 21.04 -34.88
CA ILE A 182 5.53 20.63 -36.24
C ILE A 182 6.92 21.15 -36.59
N CYS A 183 7.65 20.42 -37.43
CA CYS A 183 8.98 20.79 -37.92
C CYS A 183 9.01 20.78 -39.46
N GLU A 184 9.32 21.91 -40.09
CA GLU A 184 9.49 22.08 -41.53
C GLU A 184 10.81 22.81 -41.79
N ASP A 185 11.68 22.27 -42.65
CA ASP A 185 12.99 22.86 -43.00
C ASP A 185 13.81 23.34 -41.77
N GLU A 186 13.90 22.49 -40.74
CA GLU A 186 14.59 22.77 -39.46
C GLU A 186 13.99 23.92 -38.63
N HIS A 187 12.76 24.35 -38.94
CA HIS A 187 12.03 25.34 -38.17
C HIS A 187 10.76 24.73 -37.56
N TYR A 188 10.36 25.24 -36.41
CA TYR A 188 9.28 24.73 -35.59
C TYR A 188 8.05 25.64 -35.61
N GLY A 189 6.87 25.03 -35.57
CA GLY A 189 5.56 25.68 -35.53
C GLY A 189 4.54 24.87 -34.73
N LEU A 190 3.28 25.28 -34.75
CA LEU A 190 2.20 24.61 -34.01
C LEU A 190 1.02 24.26 -34.91
N MET A 191 0.44 23.10 -34.65
CA MET A 191 -0.75 22.58 -35.29
C MET A 191 -1.75 22.14 -34.23
N ASN A 192 -3.04 22.46 -34.40
CA ASN A 192 -4.07 21.98 -33.48
C ASN A 192 -4.50 20.55 -33.81
N ALA A 193 -5.27 19.92 -32.91
CA ALA A 193 -5.81 18.56 -33.09
C ALA A 193 -6.59 18.35 -34.40
N LYS A 194 -7.11 19.41 -35.04
CA LYS A 194 -7.80 19.32 -36.35
C LYS A 194 -6.85 19.41 -37.54
N SER A 195 -5.56 19.17 -37.33
CA SER A 195 -4.50 19.28 -38.33
C SER A 195 -4.42 20.65 -39.02
N LYS A 196 -4.88 21.72 -38.35
CA LYS A 196 -4.75 23.09 -38.85
C LYS A 196 -3.51 23.73 -38.24
N ILE A 197 -2.60 24.22 -39.10
CA ILE A 197 -1.47 25.05 -38.66
C ILE A 197 -2.02 26.31 -37.99
N ILE A 198 -1.71 26.48 -36.71
CA ILE A 198 -2.11 27.61 -35.87
C ILE A 198 -0.93 28.56 -35.59
N LEU A 199 0.31 28.05 -35.66
CA LEU A 199 1.53 28.86 -35.66
C LEU A 199 2.46 28.33 -36.77
N PRO A 200 2.93 29.18 -37.70
CA PRO A 200 3.77 28.72 -38.81
C PRO A 200 5.14 28.23 -38.34
N ALA A 201 5.72 27.29 -39.08
CA ALA A 201 7.05 26.72 -38.80
C ALA A 201 8.19 27.71 -39.13
N ILE A 202 8.41 28.69 -38.26
CA ILE A 202 9.39 29.79 -38.46
C ILE A 202 10.30 30.03 -37.26
N TYR A 203 10.20 29.20 -36.21
CA TYR A 203 10.96 29.32 -34.97
C TYR A 203 12.14 28.34 -34.97
N ASN A 204 13.26 28.74 -34.39
CA ASN A 204 14.43 27.87 -34.22
C ASN A 204 14.19 26.79 -33.16
N ASP A 205 13.37 27.10 -32.15
CA ASP A 205 12.98 26.16 -31.10
C ASP A 205 11.62 26.56 -30.50
N ILE A 206 10.89 25.57 -29.99
CA ILE A 206 9.69 25.74 -29.16
C ILE A 206 9.85 24.81 -27.96
N GLN A 207 10.01 25.39 -26.78
CA GLN A 207 10.15 24.62 -25.54
C GLN A 207 8.84 23.92 -25.14
N ALA A 208 8.93 23.03 -24.15
CA ALA A 208 7.76 22.34 -23.62
C ALA A 208 6.70 23.34 -23.12
N PHE A 209 5.44 23.04 -23.38
CA PHE A 209 4.32 23.81 -22.87
C PHE A 209 4.17 23.60 -21.37
N SER A 210 3.90 24.70 -20.66
CA SER A 210 3.48 24.65 -19.27
C SER A 210 2.07 24.08 -19.12
N TYR A 211 1.70 23.71 -17.89
CA TYR A 211 0.36 23.20 -17.57
C TYR A 211 -0.78 24.13 -18.00
N MET A 212 -0.54 25.44 -17.98
CA MET A 212 -1.52 26.44 -18.43
C MET A 212 -1.47 26.71 -19.94
N GLY A 213 -0.45 26.21 -20.65
CA GLY A 213 -0.36 26.26 -22.11
C GLY A 213 0.54 27.34 -22.68
N TYR A 214 1.55 27.81 -21.93
CA TYR A 214 2.56 28.75 -22.44
C TYR A 214 3.85 28.02 -22.79
N ALA A 215 4.50 28.41 -23.88
CA ALA A 215 5.80 27.90 -24.30
C ALA A 215 6.75 29.03 -24.70
N ILE A 216 8.01 28.92 -24.30
CA ILE A 216 9.08 29.81 -24.76
C ILE A 216 9.45 29.40 -26.19
N VAL A 217 9.62 30.39 -27.06
CA VAL A 217 10.02 30.19 -28.46
C VAL A 217 11.29 30.94 -28.77
N GLU A 218 12.17 30.34 -29.56
CA GLU A 218 13.38 30.98 -30.06
C GLU A 218 13.22 31.32 -31.55
N LYS A 219 13.61 32.53 -31.94
CA LYS A 219 13.75 32.92 -33.34
C LYS A 219 14.92 33.89 -33.52
N ASP A 220 15.84 33.57 -34.41
CA ASP A 220 17.01 34.40 -34.74
C ASP A 220 17.82 34.79 -33.48
N GLN A 221 18.03 33.84 -32.55
CA GLN A 221 18.70 34.04 -31.25
C GLN A 221 17.97 35.02 -30.30
N LYS A 222 16.66 35.24 -30.52
CA LYS A 222 15.80 36.00 -29.63
C LYS A 222 14.65 35.14 -29.12
N PHE A 223 14.23 35.42 -27.90
CA PHE A 223 13.23 34.62 -27.20
C PHE A 223 11.92 35.37 -27.05
N GLY A 224 10.81 34.64 -27.14
CA GLY A 224 9.45 35.10 -26.93
C GLY A 224 8.60 34.02 -26.27
N VAL A 225 7.30 34.24 -26.17
CA VAL A 225 6.34 33.29 -25.58
C VAL A 225 5.11 33.18 -26.45
N VAL A 226 4.63 31.96 -26.64
CA VAL A 226 3.37 31.65 -27.34
C VAL A 226 2.43 30.88 -26.43
N TYR A 227 1.13 30.96 -26.71
CA TYR A 227 0.11 30.13 -26.10
C TYR A 227 -0.26 28.95 -27.01
N ALA A 228 -0.79 27.87 -26.43
CA ALA A 228 -1.15 26.63 -27.13
C ALA A 228 -2.17 26.81 -28.28
N ASP A 229 -2.91 27.92 -28.33
CA ASP A 229 -3.81 28.26 -29.43
C ASP A 229 -3.10 28.94 -30.63
N GLY A 230 -1.79 29.17 -30.53
CA GLY A 230 -0.96 29.86 -31.52
C GLY A 230 -0.84 31.36 -31.31
N LYS A 231 -1.45 31.95 -30.27
CA LYS A 231 -1.27 33.36 -29.92
C LYS A 231 0.18 33.63 -29.55
N ILE A 232 0.78 34.64 -30.15
CA ILE A 232 2.07 35.19 -29.71
C ILE A 232 1.77 36.08 -28.50
N CYS A 233 2.24 35.66 -27.33
CA CYS A 233 2.06 36.38 -26.06
C CYS A 233 3.21 37.35 -25.78
N ILE A 234 4.43 37.00 -26.19
CA ILE A 234 5.60 37.87 -26.17
C ILE A 234 6.36 37.65 -27.47
N LYS A 235 6.69 38.73 -28.18
CA LYS A 235 7.44 38.63 -29.44
C LYS A 235 8.89 38.18 -29.20
N PRO A 236 9.51 37.45 -30.15
CA PRO A 236 10.92 37.07 -30.08
C PRO A 236 11.85 38.28 -30.28
N GLU A 237 12.02 39.08 -29.24
CA GLU A 237 12.90 40.28 -29.25
C GLU A 237 13.73 40.41 -27.96
N TRP A 238 13.68 39.40 -27.09
CA TRP A 238 14.37 39.37 -25.80
C TRP A 238 15.62 38.51 -25.89
N ASP A 239 16.62 38.83 -25.08
CA ASP A 239 17.85 38.05 -25.03
C ASP A 239 17.62 36.70 -24.38
N GLU A 240 16.65 36.62 -23.46
CA GLU A 240 16.19 35.43 -22.77
C GLU A 240 14.79 35.68 -22.18
N ILE A 241 13.99 34.63 -22.04
CA ILE A 241 12.77 34.60 -21.21
C ILE A 241 13.10 33.73 -20.00
N GLY A 242 12.97 34.30 -18.80
CA GLY A 242 13.17 33.60 -17.53
C GLY A 242 11.94 32.81 -17.10
N GLU A 243 11.71 32.73 -15.80
CA GLU A 243 10.55 32.03 -15.24
C GLU A 243 9.22 32.67 -15.71
N ILE A 244 8.21 31.81 -15.93
CA ILE A 244 6.84 32.19 -16.31
C ILE A 244 5.91 31.84 -15.14
N ASN A 245 5.25 32.84 -14.56
CA ASN A 245 4.16 32.65 -13.60
C ASN A 245 2.83 32.68 -14.37
N ASP A 246 2.39 31.51 -14.83
CA ASP A 246 1.20 31.34 -15.66
C ASP A 246 -0.08 30.97 -14.89
N PHE A 247 0.06 30.54 -13.62
CA PHE A 247 -1.05 30.10 -12.78
C PHE A 247 -1.86 31.28 -12.21
N GLU A 248 -1.19 32.23 -11.54
CA GLU A 248 -1.86 33.31 -10.83
C GLU A 248 -1.98 34.57 -11.70
N GLN A 249 -0.84 35.14 -12.09
CA GLN A 249 -0.77 36.50 -12.61
C GLN A 249 -0.50 36.57 -14.12
N LYS A 250 -0.12 35.46 -14.76
CA LYS A 250 0.19 35.37 -16.21
C LYS A 250 1.26 36.38 -16.62
N GLN A 251 2.42 36.28 -15.97
CA GLN A 251 3.57 37.16 -16.17
C GLN A 251 4.82 36.36 -16.50
N ALA A 252 5.79 36.98 -17.15
CA ALA A 252 7.09 36.37 -17.42
C ALA A 252 8.23 37.33 -17.13
N ILE A 253 9.35 36.77 -16.67
CA ILE A 253 10.61 37.49 -16.53
C ILE A 253 11.25 37.60 -17.91
N VAL A 254 11.68 38.80 -18.29
CA VAL A 254 12.35 39.07 -19.57
C VAL A 254 13.73 39.63 -19.34
N VAL A 255 14.69 39.22 -20.18
CA VAL A 255 16.08 39.66 -20.09
C VAL A 255 16.47 40.50 -21.30
N ARG A 256 17.14 41.63 -21.05
CA ARG A 256 17.80 42.46 -22.07
C ARG A 256 19.09 43.04 -21.53
N ASP A 257 20.19 42.88 -22.25
CA ASP A 257 21.53 43.35 -21.89
C ASP A 257 21.98 42.91 -20.47
N GLY A 258 21.59 41.69 -20.07
CA GLY A 258 21.88 41.13 -18.75
C GLY A 258 21.09 41.76 -17.58
N LYS A 259 20.05 42.54 -17.88
CA LYS A 259 19.10 43.10 -16.91
C LYS A 259 17.74 42.45 -17.06
N LEU A 260 17.04 42.31 -15.93
CA LEU A 260 15.75 41.64 -15.84
C LEU A 260 14.62 42.68 -15.72
N GLY A 261 13.50 42.37 -16.34
CA GLY A 261 12.21 43.05 -16.18
C GLY A 261 11.07 42.04 -16.11
N LEU A 262 9.85 42.52 -15.91
CA LEU A 262 8.66 41.69 -15.79
C LEU A 262 7.62 42.17 -16.81
N ILE A 263 6.99 41.25 -17.54
CA ILE A 263 6.01 41.57 -18.58
C ILE A 263 4.72 40.77 -18.40
N ASP A 264 3.60 41.38 -18.75
CA ASP A 264 2.27 40.76 -18.79
C ASP A 264 2.09 39.92 -20.06
N LEU A 265 1.74 38.63 -19.92
CA LEU A 265 1.55 37.70 -21.05
C LEU A 265 0.28 37.96 -21.85
N LEU A 266 -0.69 38.71 -21.31
CA LEU A 266 -1.96 38.95 -21.98
C LEU A 266 -1.86 40.11 -22.97
N ASN A 267 -1.15 41.17 -22.58
CA ASN A 267 -1.12 42.47 -23.26
C ASN A 267 0.28 42.97 -23.65
N GLU A 268 1.35 42.19 -23.41
CA GLU A 268 2.75 42.58 -23.65
C GLU A 268 3.18 43.86 -22.90
N GLN A 269 2.50 44.19 -21.79
CA GLN A 269 2.82 45.38 -21.01
C GLN A 269 4.01 45.10 -20.09
N ILE A 270 5.05 45.94 -20.17
CA ILE A 270 6.14 45.93 -19.20
C ILE A 270 5.60 46.38 -17.84
N LEU A 271 5.60 45.47 -16.88
CA LEU A 271 5.15 45.66 -15.50
C LEU A 271 6.27 46.18 -14.61
N LEU A 272 7.47 45.61 -14.75
CA LEU A 272 8.70 46.11 -14.12
C LEU A 272 9.73 46.48 -15.20
N PRO A 273 10.37 47.66 -15.10
CA PRO A 273 11.38 48.09 -16.06
C PRO A 273 12.56 47.11 -16.09
N ILE A 274 13.24 47.03 -17.24
CA ILE A 274 14.39 46.13 -17.42
C ILE A 274 15.66 46.75 -16.81
N ASP A 275 15.68 46.85 -15.49
CA ASP A 275 16.78 47.47 -14.74
C ASP A 275 17.22 46.69 -13.50
N TYR A 276 16.64 45.51 -13.27
CA TYR A 276 16.92 44.64 -12.12
C TYR A 276 18.07 43.66 -12.41
N GLU A 277 18.76 43.28 -11.34
CA GLU A 277 19.82 42.25 -11.35
C GLU A 277 19.24 40.84 -11.15
N GLU A 278 18.13 40.74 -10.43
CA GLU A 278 17.47 39.50 -10.03
C GLU A 278 15.97 39.79 -9.86
N ILE A 279 15.12 38.87 -10.30
CA ILE A 279 13.67 38.86 -10.07
C ILE A 279 13.30 37.41 -9.78
N ASP A 280 12.67 37.15 -8.64
CA ASP A 280 12.18 35.83 -8.26
C ASP A 280 10.69 35.93 -7.91
N PHE A 281 9.89 34.98 -8.37
CA PHE A 281 8.51 34.85 -7.92
C PHE A 281 8.46 34.24 -6.53
N LEU A 282 7.71 34.89 -5.63
CA LEU A 282 7.27 34.32 -4.37
C LEU A 282 5.80 33.87 -4.52
N TYR A 283 5.35 32.95 -3.69
CA TYR A 283 3.96 32.44 -3.73
C TYR A 283 2.92 33.54 -3.48
N ASN A 284 1.67 33.36 -3.95
CA ASN A 284 0.57 34.33 -3.83
C ASN A 284 0.88 35.71 -4.44
N GLY A 285 1.69 35.74 -5.51
CA GLY A 285 1.90 36.93 -6.33
C GLY A 285 2.82 38.00 -5.75
N TYR A 286 3.61 37.67 -4.72
CA TYR A 286 4.71 38.51 -4.25
C TYR A 286 5.95 38.30 -5.12
N LEU A 287 6.82 39.30 -5.19
CA LEU A 287 8.06 39.22 -5.95
C LEU A 287 9.22 39.66 -5.09
N GLN A 288 10.35 38.97 -5.20
CA GLN A 288 11.62 39.50 -4.74
C GLN A 288 12.35 40.09 -5.94
N VAL A 289 12.93 41.28 -5.76
CA VAL A 289 13.75 41.92 -6.78
C VAL A 289 15.06 42.43 -6.19
N LYS A 290 16.12 42.42 -7.00
CA LYS A 290 17.42 42.97 -6.61
C LYS A 290 17.85 44.09 -7.53
N LYS A 291 18.21 45.23 -6.95
CA LYS A 291 18.64 46.42 -7.70
C LYS A 291 19.73 47.16 -6.96
N ASN A 292 20.84 47.45 -7.64
CA ASN A 292 22.01 48.09 -7.04
C ASN A 292 22.57 47.31 -5.84
N GLY A 293 22.54 45.97 -5.91
CA GLY A 293 23.05 45.09 -4.86
C GLY A 293 22.18 44.96 -3.60
N VAL A 294 20.97 45.55 -3.55
CA VAL A 294 20.03 45.38 -2.44
C VAL A 294 18.75 44.68 -2.90
N PHE A 295 18.20 43.83 -2.03
CA PHE A 295 16.95 43.13 -2.21
C PHE A 295 15.76 44.00 -1.75
N GLN A 296 14.64 43.83 -2.45
CA GLN A 296 13.34 44.42 -2.15
C GLN A 296 12.28 43.33 -2.32
N VAL A 297 11.18 43.45 -1.58
CA VAL A 297 9.99 42.60 -1.76
C VAL A 297 8.85 43.48 -2.23
N LEU A 298 8.23 43.09 -3.34
CA LEU A 298 7.09 43.75 -3.93
C LEU A 298 5.83 42.91 -3.69
N ASP A 299 4.71 43.59 -3.43
CA ASP A 299 3.40 42.96 -3.33
C ASP A 299 2.75 42.74 -4.72
N GLN A 300 1.52 42.22 -4.73
CA GLN A 300 0.75 41.98 -5.95
C GLN A 300 0.46 43.24 -6.78
N SER A 301 0.52 44.42 -6.16
CA SER A 301 0.40 45.71 -6.86
C SER A 301 1.74 46.22 -7.42
N LEU A 302 2.81 45.42 -7.26
CA LEU A 302 4.20 45.76 -7.54
C LEU A 302 4.71 46.94 -6.69
N GLY A 303 4.02 47.20 -5.57
CA GLY A 303 4.44 48.17 -4.56
C GLY A 303 5.46 47.54 -3.63
N SER A 304 6.53 48.27 -3.32
CA SER A 304 7.55 47.79 -2.39
C SER A 304 7.00 47.77 -0.96
N ILE A 305 7.04 46.60 -0.33
CA ILE A 305 6.69 46.39 1.08
C ILE A 305 7.94 46.26 1.95
N ILE A 306 9.07 45.84 1.38
CA ILE A 306 10.37 45.80 2.05
C ILE A 306 11.43 46.41 1.13
N GLU A 307 12.22 47.34 1.66
CA GLU A 307 13.28 48.03 0.93
C GLU A 307 14.66 47.85 1.57
N ASN A 308 15.72 47.98 0.75
CA ASN A 308 17.12 48.13 1.18
C ASN A 308 17.66 46.95 2.02
N SER A 309 17.28 45.72 1.68
CA SER A 309 17.79 44.52 2.35
C SER A 309 19.11 44.04 1.74
N ASP A 310 20.04 43.58 2.57
CA ASP A 310 21.33 43.02 2.14
C ASP A 310 21.29 41.48 1.95
N GLN A 311 20.22 40.81 2.37
CA GLN A 311 19.99 39.37 2.16
C GLN A 311 18.61 39.14 1.51
N PRO A 312 18.45 38.04 0.75
CA PRO A 312 17.15 37.65 0.20
C PRO A 312 16.17 37.20 1.29
N PHE A 313 14.91 37.14 0.92
CA PHE A 313 13.78 36.65 1.70
C PHE A 313 13.29 35.31 1.15
N GLU A 314 12.75 34.51 2.04
CA GLU A 314 12.07 33.25 1.72
C GLU A 314 10.67 33.27 2.32
N LEU A 315 9.70 32.67 1.63
CA LEU A 315 8.36 32.50 2.17
C LEU A 315 8.36 31.34 3.17
N TRP A 316 7.93 31.60 4.41
CA TRP A 316 7.75 30.54 5.41
C TRP A 316 6.34 29.98 5.39
N SER A 317 5.35 30.84 5.15
CA SER A 317 3.95 30.48 4.93
C SER A 317 3.24 31.58 4.16
N GLU A 318 1.95 31.40 3.83
CA GLU A 318 1.17 32.37 3.05
C GLU A 318 1.18 33.80 3.59
N ASN A 319 1.41 33.99 4.90
CA ASN A 319 1.34 35.30 5.56
C ASN A 319 2.69 35.82 6.09
N PHE A 320 3.75 35.01 6.04
CA PHE A 320 5.01 35.33 6.70
C PHE A 320 6.22 35.10 5.80
N LEU A 321 7.05 36.13 5.71
CA LEU A 321 8.35 36.14 5.05
C LEU A 321 9.45 35.97 6.09
N THR A 322 10.55 35.34 5.69
CA THR A 322 11.71 35.12 6.55
C THR A 322 13.01 35.55 5.91
N GLN A 323 13.98 35.91 6.74
CA GLN A 323 15.33 36.26 6.31
C GLN A 323 16.35 35.56 7.22
N PRO A 324 17.41 34.93 6.66
CA PRO A 324 18.41 34.24 7.45
C PRO A 324 19.27 35.19 8.28
N ILE A 325 19.67 34.73 9.48
CA ILE A 325 20.60 35.45 10.35
C ILE A 325 21.96 34.76 10.31
N ALA A 326 23.01 35.50 9.99
CA ALA A 326 24.36 34.95 9.87
C ALA A 326 24.80 34.23 11.16
N LYS A 327 25.17 32.95 11.03
CA LYS A 327 25.64 32.08 12.13
C LYS A 327 24.62 31.88 13.26
N SER A 328 23.32 31.99 12.97
CA SER A 328 22.24 31.73 13.92
C SER A 328 21.24 30.75 13.32
N PRO A 329 20.69 29.82 14.11
CA PRO A 329 19.57 28.98 13.67
C PRO A 329 18.22 29.73 13.68
N TYR A 330 18.19 30.98 14.17
CA TYR A 330 17.01 31.83 14.16
C TYR A 330 16.87 32.55 12.81
N LEU A 331 15.63 32.82 12.42
CA LEU A 331 15.28 33.66 11.27
C LEU A 331 14.60 34.93 11.73
N LYS A 332 14.78 36.01 10.99
CA LYS A 332 13.93 37.21 11.12
C LYS A 332 12.61 36.92 10.42
N PHE A 333 11.50 37.25 11.06
CA PHE A 333 10.16 37.10 10.52
C PHE A 333 9.56 38.46 10.21
N TYR A 334 8.85 38.52 9.09
CA TYR A 334 8.11 39.68 8.62
C TYR A 334 6.71 39.25 8.24
N ASN A 335 5.71 40.10 8.44
CA ASN A 335 4.36 39.83 7.95
C ASN A 335 4.24 40.18 6.46
N ARG A 336 3.08 39.89 5.88
CA ARG A 336 2.74 40.21 4.48
C ARG A 336 2.81 41.70 4.10
N LEU A 337 2.83 42.61 5.08
CA LEU A 337 2.99 44.05 4.86
C LEU A 337 4.48 44.48 4.89
N GLY A 338 5.40 43.54 5.10
CA GLY A 338 6.83 43.81 5.24
C GLY A 338 7.23 44.30 6.62
N GLU A 339 6.33 44.26 7.61
CA GLU A 339 6.61 44.71 8.98
C GLU A 339 7.41 43.65 9.73
N TYR A 340 8.49 44.07 10.38
CA TYR A 340 9.35 43.19 11.17
C TYR A 340 8.65 42.74 12.47
N ILE A 341 8.52 41.42 12.63
CA ILE A 341 7.84 40.78 13.77
C ILE A 341 8.85 40.45 14.88
N GLY A 342 9.96 39.81 14.53
CA GLY A 342 10.94 39.34 15.50
C GLY A 342 11.86 38.24 14.98
N GLU A 343 12.72 37.71 15.86
CA GLU A 343 13.64 36.62 15.56
C GLU A 343 13.17 35.33 16.23
N PHE A 344 12.82 34.31 15.43
CA PHE A 344 12.28 33.06 15.94
C PHE A 344 13.06 31.85 15.42
N TYR A 345 13.02 30.76 16.19
CA TYR A 345 13.51 29.47 15.74
C TYR A 345 12.34 28.74 15.06
N PRO A 346 12.38 28.51 13.73
CA PRO A 346 11.21 28.08 12.96
C PRO A 346 10.53 26.80 13.46
N GLU A 347 11.31 25.84 13.99
CA GLU A 347 10.75 24.57 14.50
C GLU A 347 9.84 24.74 15.73
N ASN A 348 9.99 25.85 16.46
CA ASN A 348 9.16 26.16 17.62
C ASN A 348 7.94 27.02 17.25
N LEU A 349 7.83 27.47 16.01
CA LEU A 349 6.76 28.35 15.57
C LEU A 349 5.65 27.54 14.89
N ARG A 350 4.41 27.94 15.10
CA ARG A 350 3.23 27.45 14.38
C ARG A 350 2.37 28.64 13.98
N GLU A 351 1.94 28.68 12.74
CA GLU A 351 0.90 29.61 12.31
C GLU A 351 -0.48 29.07 12.71
N LEU A 352 -1.32 29.94 13.28
CA LEU A 352 -2.71 29.66 13.62
C LEU A 352 -3.62 30.56 12.76
N ASN A 353 -4.66 29.98 12.17
CA ASN A 353 -5.74 30.69 11.46
C ASN A 353 -5.27 31.74 10.45
N HIS A 354 -4.14 31.48 9.79
CA HIS A 354 -3.53 32.37 8.79
C HIS A 354 -3.20 33.80 9.29
N GLN A 355 -3.17 34.04 10.61
CA GLN A 355 -2.99 35.39 11.16
C GLN A 355 -2.24 35.45 12.48
N TYR A 356 -2.01 34.33 13.17
CA TYR A 356 -1.37 34.34 14.48
C TYR A 356 -0.15 33.44 14.49
N LEU A 357 0.84 33.80 15.30
CA LEU A 357 2.04 33.00 15.51
C LEU A 357 2.06 32.48 16.94
N LEU A 358 2.02 31.15 17.06
CA LEU A 358 2.20 30.44 18.32
C LEU A 358 3.66 30.04 18.48
N LEU A 359 4.32 30.60 19.47
CA LEU A 359 5.66 30.20 19.87
C LEU A 359 5.58 29.14 20.98
N LYS A 360 6.08 27.94 20.68
CA LYS A 360 6.14 26.85 21.65
C LYS A 360 7.28 27.07 22.66
N PRO A 361 7.08 26.74 23.95
CA PRO A 361 8.10 26.88 24.97
C PRO A 361 9.31 25.99 24.69
N PHE A 362 10.50 26.57 24.68
CA PHE A 362 11.75 25.81 24.59
C PHE A 362 12.21 25.42 25.99
N LYS A 363 12.54 24.12 26.20
CA LYS A 363 12.88 23.49 27.50
C LYS A 363 13.91 24.23 28.38
N LYS A 364 14.62 25.25 27.88
CA LYS A 364 15.65 26.01 28.60
C LYS A 364 15.30 27.47 28.91
N LYS A 365 14.25 28.08 28.34
CA LYS A 365 14.00 29.53 28.47
C LYS A 365 12.54 29.94 28.75
N ALA A 366 11.55 29.21 28.24
CA ALA A 366 10.14 29.53 28.42
C ALA A 366 9.39 28.31 28.96
N VAL A 367 8.42 28.55 29.87
CA VAL A 367 7.55 27.51 30.43
C VAL A 367 6.18 27.51 29.74
N PHE A 368 5.78 28.64 29.15
CA PHE A 368 4.48 28.86 28.54
C PHE A 368 4.58 29.08 27.03
N TYR A 369 3.50 28.78 26.31
CA TYR A 369 3.32 29.21 24.93
C TYR A 369 3.12 30.72 24.88
N GLN A 370 3.55 31.34 23.79
CA GLN A 370 3.30 32.75 23.50
C GLN A 370 2.50 32.87 22.21
N LEU A 371 1.50 33.75 22.20
CA LEU A 371 0.67 34.02 21.04
C LEU A 371 0.91 35.45 20.56
N TYR A 372 1.32 35.59 19.31
CA TYR A 372 1.49 36.86 18.62
C TYR A 372 0.42 37.01 17.54
N ASP A 373 -0.04 38.23 17.30
CA ASP A 373 -0.90 38.52 16.15
C ASP A 373 -0.08 38.67 14.84
N SER A 374 -0.77 38.98 13.75
CA SER A 374 -0.17 39.13 12.40
C SER A 374 0.73 40.36 12.27
N HIS A 375 0.71 41.27 13.24
CA HIS A 375 1.59 42.44 13.32
C HIS A 375 2.77 42.21 14.29
N GLY A 376 2.86 41.02 14.89
CA GLY A 376 3.90 40.68 15.86
C GLY A 376 3.68 41.26 17.25
N MET A 377 2.48 41.73 17.56
CA MET A 377 2.12 42.13 18.91
C MET A 377 1.86 40.89 19.76
N LEU A 378 2.53 40.82 20.91
CA LEU A 378 2.34 39.76 21.89
C LEU A 378 0.98 39.90 22.56
N ILE A 379 0.09 38.92 22.34
CA ILE A 379 -1.26 38.87 22.89
C ILE A 379 -1.26 38.16 24.26
N PHE A 380 -0.61 37.01 24.34
CA PHE A 380 -0.48 36.22 25.58
C PHE A 380 0.92 35.62 25.70
N ASP A 381 1.45 35.55 26.92
CA ASP A 381 2.78 35.00 27.22
C ASP A 381 2.80 33.95 28.34
N ASP A 382 1.62 33.58 28.84
CA ASP A 382 1.36 32.73 29.99
C ASP A 382 0.40 31.56 29.66
N ILE A 383 0.36 31.13 28.39
CA ILE A 383 -0.47 30.00 27.94
C ILE A 383 0.16 28.66 28.38
N GLU A 384 -0.55 27.91 29.22
CA GLU A 384 -0.14 26.59 29.71
C GLU A 384 -0.45 25.49 28.69
N ASN A 385 -1.67 25.49 28.17
CA ASN A 385 -2.17 24.56 27.15
C ASN A 385 -2.99 25.32 26.12
N ILE A 386 -3.05 24.79 24.91
CA ILE A 386 -3.77 25.39 23.78
C ILE A 386 -4.37 24.29 22.92
N LYS A 387 -5.63 24.46 22.49
CA LYS A 387 -6.33 23.59 21.55
C LYS A 387 -6.90 24.42 20.41
N TYR A 388 -6.61 24.00 19.18
CA TYR A 388 -6.96 24.74 17.97
C TYR A 388 -6.96 23.83 16.74
N THR A 389 -7.56 24.35 15.68
CA THR A 389 -7.53 23.83 14.30
C THR A 389 -7.20 25.00 13.38
N SER A 390 -6.74 24.75 12.15
CA SER A 390 -6.48 25.84 11.19
C SER A 390 -7.75 26.59 10.77
N GLU A 391 -8.91 25.96 10.91
CA GLU A 391 -10.20 26.48 10.46
C GLU A 391 -10.95 27.27 11.54
N ASN A 392 -10.68 27.04 12.83
CA ASN A 392 -11.43 27.65 13.93
C ASN A 392 -11.21 29.16 14.04
N SER A 393 -12.26 29.95 14.22
CA SER A 393 -12.14 31.40 14.50
C SER A 393 -11.75 31.67 15.95
N CYS A 394 -12.03 30.72 16.85
CA CYS A 394 -11.79 30.79 18.28
C CYS A 394 -10.75 29.76 18.70
N ILE A 395 -9.80 30.18 19.55
CA ILE A 395 -8.74 29.33 20.08
C ILE A 395 -9.05 29.04 21.55
N ALA A 396 -8.97 27.78 21.97
CA ALA A 396 -9.10 27.42 23.38
C ALA A 396 -7.73 27.49 24.07
N LEU A 397 -7.63 28.24 25.16
CA LEU A 397 -6.39 28.52 25.88
C LEU A 397 -6.58 28.19 27.36
N GLN A 398 -5.58 27.56 27.97
CA GLN A 398 -5.52 27.41 29.42
C GLN A 398 -4.48 28.38 29.99
N ARG A 399 -4.92 29.23 30.93
CA ARG A 399 -4.09 30.21 31.63
C ARG A 399 -4.40 30.15 33.12
N ASN A 400 -3.39 30.14 33.97
CA ASN A 400 -3.55 29.99 35.42
C ASN A 400 -4.46 28.80 35.81
N LYS A 401 -4.32 27.67 35.11
CA LYS A 401 -5.16 26.46 35.24
C LYS A 401 -6.66 26.61 34.90
N ALA A 402 -7.09 27.75 34.38
CA ALA A 402 -8.46 27.97 33.90
C ALA A 402 -8.51 27.98 32.37
N TRP A 403 -9.49 27.29 31.79
CA TRP A 403 -9.75 27.32 30.36
C TRP A 403 -10.54 28.57 29.97
N MET A 404 -10.22 29.14 28.81
CA MET A 404 -10.90 30.26 28.19
C MET A 404 -10.85 30.12 26.66
N PHE A 405 -11.69 30.87 25.97
CA PHE A 405 -11.63 31.00 24.51
C PHE A 405 -11.14 32.39 24.13
N TYR A 406 -10.42 32.48 23.02
CA TYR A 406 -10.02 33.73 22.40
C TYR A 406 -10.57 33.81 20.98
N HIS A 407 -11.49 34.75 20.77
CA HIS A 407 -12.08 34.98 19.46
C HIS A 407 -11.12 35.84 18.62
N CYS A 408 -10.50 35.23 17.61
CA CYS A 408 -9.44 35.87 16.83
C CYS A 408 -9.96 37.09 16.06
N ALA A 409 -11.05 36.94 15.31
CA ALA A 409 -11.60 38.03 14.50
C ALA A 409 -12.07 39.24 15.34
N LEU A 410 -12.67 39.00 16.51
CA LEU A 410 -13.13 40.06 17.41
C LEU A 410 -12.06 40.54 18.39
N GLN A 411 -10.90 39.87 18.43
CA GLN A 411 -9.84 40.07 19.42
C GLN A 411 -10.38 40.11 20.88
N LYS A 412 -11.35 39.24 21.18
CA LYS A 412 -12.07 39.21 22.46
C LYS A 412 -11.79 37.92 23.22
N SER A 413 -11.44 38.05 24.50
CA SER A 413 -11.37 36.94 25.45
C SER A 413 -12.75 36.57 25.98
N ILE A 414 -13.05 35.27 26.03
CA ILE A 414 -14.29 34.70 26.56
C ILE A 414 -13.91 33.77 27.71
N GLU A 415 -14.29 34.14 28.93
CA GLU A 415 -14.05 33.37 30.14
C GLU A 415 -15.29 32.57 30.51
N ILE A 416 -15.11 31.28 30.76
CA ILE A 416 -16.19 30.38 31.17
C ILE A 416 -15.83 29.76 32.50
N GLU A 417 -16.75 29.87 33.46
CA GLU A 417 -16.54 29.32 34.80
C GLU A 417 -16.63 27.79 34.82
N ASP A 418 -15.90 27.17 35.75
CA ASP A 418 -16.02 25.76 36.13
C ASP A 418 -15.66 24.72 35.03
N ILE A 419 -14.90 25.11 34.01
CA ILE A 419 -14.34 24.16 33.02
C ILE A 419 -13.14 23.42 33.62
N LEU A 420 -13.26 22.09 33.70
CA LEU A 420 -12.18 21.18 34.06
C LEU A 420 -11.33 20.83 32.83
N ASN A 421 -11.98 20.47 31.72
CA ASN A 421 -11.29 20.09 30.49
C ASN A 421 -12.15 20.41 29.25
N ILE A 422 -11.48 20.50 28.11
CA ILE A 422 -12.09 20.57 26.79
C ILE A 422 -11.70 19.25 26.10
N GLN A 423 -12.63 18.50 25.50
CA GLN A 423 -12.24 17.26 24.81
C GLN A 423 -11.44 17.58 23.53
N ASP A 424 -10.41 16.78 23.28
CA ASP A 424 -9.42 16.97 22.18
C ASP A 424 -9.67 16.04 20.99
N ASP A 425 -10.79 15.33 21.01
CA ASP A 425 -11.05 14.22 20.10
C ASP A 425 -11.10 14.72 18.64
N TYR A 426 -11.11 13.79 17.68
CA TYR A 426 -11.12 13.96 16.21
C TYR A 426 -12.10 15.03 15.62
N PHE A 427 -12.96 15.65 16.45
CA PHE A 427 -13.87 16.78 16.21
C PHE A 427 -13.28 17.94 15.41
N HIS A 428 -11.97 18.13 15.51
CA HIS A 428 -11.25 19.27 15.00
C HIS A 428 -10.85 19.19 13.51
N GLN A 429 -11.14 18.07 12.83
CA GLN A 429 -10.89 17.90 11.40
C GLN A 429 -12.12 18.22 10.53
N HIS A 430 -13.28 18.49 11.14
CA HIS A 430 -14.56 18.65 10.44
C HIS A 430 -15.01 20.11 10.40
N THR A 431 -15.11 20.69 9.20
CA THR A 431 -15.42 22.12 9.00
C THR A 431 -16.82 22.52 9.49
N ALA A 432 -17.77 21.59 9.54
CA ALA A 432 -19.13 21.85 10.01
C ALA A 432 -19.22 22.14 11.51
N LEU A 433 -18.24 21.66 12.30
CA LEU A 433 -18.16 21.86 13.75
C LEU A 433 -17.17 22.95 14.16
N LYS A 434 -16.86 23.85 13.22
CA LYS A 434 -16.02 25.00 13.46
C LYS A 434 -16.48 25.74 14.72
N ASP A 435 -15.52 26.01 15.60
CA ASP A 435 -15.71 26.72 16.87
C ASP A 435 -16.64 26.05 17.91
N HIS A 436 -17.07 24.81 17.71
CA HIS A 436 -17.83 24.03 18.70
C HIS A 436 -16.91 23.17 19.57
N TYR A 437 -17.14 23.18 20.88
CA TYR A 437 -16.29 22.51 21.86
C TYR A 437 -17.12 21.72 22.87
N ILE A 438 -16.73 20.47 23.10
CA ILE A 438 -17.27 19.68 24.22
C ILE A 438 -16.46 20.00 25.47
N LEU A 439 -17.16 20.53 26.47
CA LEU A 439 -16.61 20.94 27.75
C LEU A 439 -16.97 19.92 28.82
N THR A 440 -16.06 19.69 29.76
CA THR A 440 -16.38 18.97 31.01
C THR A 440 -16.11 19.85 32.21
N ASN A 441 -17.01 19.79 33.19
CA ASN A 441 -16.86 20.53 34.45
C ASN A 441 -16.30 19.68 35.59
N THR A 442 -16.07 20.29 36.75
CA THR A 442 -15.55 19.63 37.96
C THR A 442 -16.46 18.53 38.53
N LYS A 443 -17.70 18.43 38.07
CA LYS A 443 -18.68 17.38 38.42
C LYS A 443 -18.76 16.27 37.36
N ASN A 444 -17.86 16.25 36.38
CA ASN A 444 -17.87 15.34 35.22
C ASN A 444 -19.17 15.40 34.39
N GLN A 445 -19.81 16.58 34.33
CA GLN A 445 -20.92 16.83 33.43
C GLN A 445 -20.39 17.39 32.11
N TYR A 446 -21.08 17.10 31.02
CA TYR A 446 -20.71 17.54 29.68
C TYR A 446 -21.58 18.72 29.21
N ALA A 447 -20.98 19.58 28.41
CA ALA A 447 -21.64 20.68 27.71
C ALA A 447 -21.11 20.77 26.29
N LEU A 448 -21.93 21.26 25.35
CA LEU A 448 -21.51 21.62 24.00
C LEU A 448 -21.62 23.14 23.87
N TYR A 449 -20.50 23.77 23.54
CA TYR A 449 -20.37 25.22 23.56
C TYR A 449 -19.93 25.73 22.19
N ASP A 450 -20.64 26.73 21.68
CA ASP A 450 -20.30 27.46 20.47
C ASP A 450 -19.48 28.70 20.87
N ALA A 451 -18.15 28.59 20.69
CA ALA A 451 -17.23 29.65 21.07
C ALA A 451 -17.28 30.86 20.13
N PHE A 452 -17.81 30.72 18.92
CA PHE A 452 -17.96 31.84 17.99
C PHE A 452 -19.09 32.76 18.44
N ASN A 453 -20.24 32.18 18.77
CA ASN A 453 -21.42 32.93 19.21
C ASN A 453 -21.44 33.24 20.71
N ASP A 454 -20.47 32.72 21.49
CA ASP A 454 -20.42 32.87 22.95
C ASP A 454 -21.69 32.31 23.61
N ASP A 455 -22.12 31.12 23.19
CA ASP A 455 -23.38 30.50 23.62
C ASP A 455 -23.28 28.98 23.83
N TYR A 456 -24.13 28.45 24.71
CA TYR A 456 -24.23 27.01 24.95
C TYR A 456 -25.26 26.40 24.01
N VAL A 457 -24.82 25.46 23.17
CA VAL A 457 -25.75 24.52 22.51
C VAL A 457 -26.37 23.62 23.59
N PHE A 458 -25.52 23.10 24.49
CA PHE A 458 -25.95 22.36 25.66
C PHE A 458 -25.29 22.88 26.95
N PRO A 459 -26.03 23.50 27.88
CA PRO A 459 -25.48 23.90 29.17
C PRO A 459 -25.31 22.72 30.15
N PHE A 460 -24.42 22.89 31.14
CA PHE A 460 -24.13 21.88 32.15
C PHE A 460 -25.33 21.48 33.05
N ASP A 461 -26.34 22.35 33.18
CA ASP A 461 -27.52 22.10 34.00
C ASP A 461 -28.49 21.06 33.40
N MET A 462 -28.30 20.67 32.14
CA MET A 462 -29.00 19.55 31.51
C MET A 462 -28.53 18.17 31.98
N GLN A 463 -27.48 18.09 32.81
CA GLN A 463 -26.99 16.84 33.41
C GLN A 463 -26.60 15.76 32.39
N ILE A 464 -26.04 16.19 31.25
CA ILE A 464 -25.50 15.29 30.23
C ILE A 464 -24.30 14.52 30.81
N LEU A 465 -24.32 13.20 30.63
CA LEU A 465 -23.31 12.26 31.13
C LEU A 465 -22.26 11.90 30.09
N SER A 466 -22.60 11.96 28.79
CA SER A 466 -21.64 11.86 27.70
C SER A 466 -22.18 12.47 26.41
N ILE A 467 -21.27 12.98 25.58
CA ILE A 467 -21.52 13.44 24.21
C ILE A 467 -20.54 12.69 23.32
N GLN A 468 -21.03 12.03 22.27
CA GLN A 468 -20.22 11.32 21.29
C GLN A 468 -20.55 11.87 19.89
N TYR A 469 -19.52 12.05 19.07
CA TYR A 469 -19.70 12.49 17.68
C TYR A 469 -20.00 11.30 16.78
N VAL A 470 -20.94 11.47 15.85
CA VAL A 470 -21.25 10.50 14.80
C VAL A 470 -20.84 11.03 13.43
N SER A 471 -21.28 12.24 13.11
CA SER A 471 -20.99 12.93 11.86
C SER A 471 -21.07 14.45 12.04
N ASP A 472 -20.74 15.19 10.99
CA ASP A 472 -20.73 16.66 10.94
C ASP A 472 -21.97 17.34 11.54
N ASP A 473 -23.12 16.66 11.50
CA ASP A 473 -24.39 17.20 11.98
C ASP A 473 -25.03 16.39 13.11
N VAL A 474 -24.46 15.24 13.52
CA VAL A 474 -25.13 14.30 14.43
C VAL A 474 -24.25 13.88 15.61
N PHE A 475 -24.83 13.98 16.81
CA PHE A 475 -24.20 13.62 18.09
C PHE A 475 -25.06 12.60 18.84
N ILE A 476 -24.43 11.68 19.56
CA ILE A 476 -25.10 10.83 20.55
C ILE A 476 -24.96 11.47 21.93
N ILE A 477 -26.09 11.71 22.58
CA ILE A 477 -26.21 12.33 23.89
C ILE A 477 -26.73 11.29 24.87
N LYS A 478 -26.02 11.11 26.00
CA LYS A 478 -26.46 10.27 27.11
C LYS A 478 -26.78 11.15 28.31
N ASP A 479 -27.97 10.98 28.87
CA ASP A 479 -28.36 11.57 30.15
C ASP A 479 -28.84 10.49 31.13
N THR A 480 -29.45 10.91 32.24
CA THR A 480 -29.94 9.98 33.28
C THR A 480 -31.14 9.13 32.84
N LEU A 481 -31.80 9.46 31.73
CA LEU A 481 -32.99 8.77 31.23
C LEU A 481 -32.69 7.85 30.04
N GLY A 482 -31.53 7.96 29.39
CA GLY A 482 -31.12 7.10 28.28
C GLY A 482 -30.27 7.81 27.24
N TYR A 483 -30.25 7.27 26.03
CA TYR A 483 -29.51 7.80 24.89
C TYR A 483 -30.46 8.45 23.87
N GLN A 484 -30.00 9.51 23.21
CA GLN A 484 -30.64 10.13 22.06
C GLN A 484 -29.58 10.55 21.05
N TYR A 485 -29.94 10.63 19.77
CA TYR A 485 -29.14 11.41 18.85
C TYR A 485 -29.67 12.85 18.80
N PHE A 486 -28.77 13.79 18.56
CA PHE A 486 -29.06 15.21 18.39
C PHE A 486 -28.49 15.68 17.06
N LYS A 487 -29.27 16.50 16.36
CA LYS A 487 -28.91 17.10 15.10
C LYS A 487 -28.60 18.58 15.28
N LEU A 488 -27.40 19.00 14.88
CA LEU A 488 -26.88 20.33 15.17
C LEU A 488 -27.55 21.41 14.31
N SER A 489 -27.75 21.17 13.02
CA SER A 489 -28.20 22.14 12.02
C SER A 489 -29.62 22.68 12.27
N ASP A 490 -30.48 21.89 12.92
CA ASP A 490 -31.82 22.30 13.31
C ASP A 490 -32.06 22.28 14.83
N HIS A 491 -31.01 22.05 15.62
CA HIS A 491 -31.04 21.95 17.08
C HIS A 491 -32.12 20.99 17.61
N SER A 492 -32.32 19.84 16.96
CA SER A 492 -33.37 18.88 17.32
C SER A 492 -32.80 17.60 17.95
N PHE A 493 -33.52 17.07 18.94
CA PHE A 493 -33.29 15.72 19.45
C PHE A 493 -34.15 14.72 18.67
N SER A 494 -33.70 13.48 18.62
CA SER A 494 -34.54 12.37 18.19
C SER A 494 -35.86 12.34 18.97
N ASP A 495 -36.96 12.04 18.26
CA ASP A 495 -38.30 11.96 18.88
C ASP A 495 -38.36 10.94 20.03
N GLU A 496 -37.48 9.94 19.98
CA GLU A 496 -37.44 8.83 20.92
C GLU A 496 -36.13 8.78 21.72
N LYS A 497 -36.20 8.17 22.91
CA LYS A 497 -35.03 7.74 23.68
C LYS A 497 -34.77 6.26 23.46
N TYR A 498 -33.49 5.91 23.47
CA TYR A 498 -32.97 4.57 23.31
C TYR A 498 -32.33 4.08 24.61
N ASP A 499 -32.41 2.78 24.86
CA ASP A 499 -31.78 2.14 26.01
C ASP A 499 -30.25 2.19 25.90
N TYR A 500 -29.75 2.11 24.67
CA TYR A 500 -28.34 2.16 24.31
C TYR A 500 -28.18 2.57 22.85
N ILE A 501 -27.16 3.37 22.53
CA ILE A 501 -26.72 3.62 21.16
C ILE A 501 -25.25 3.22 21.08
N CYS A 502 -24.88 2.48 20.02
CA CYS A 502 -23.55 1.90 19.90
C CYS A 502 -22.48 2.97 19.66
N GLY A 503 -21.30 2.75 20.23
CA GLY A 503 -20.23 3.76 20.37
C GLY A 503 -19.38 4.05 19.14
N PHE A 504 -19.88 3.83 17.92
CA PHE A 504 -19.22 3.89 16.59
C PHE A 504 -18.79 2.51 16.04
N LEU A 505 -19.44 2.06 14.97
CA LEU A 505 -19.08 0.87 14.21
C LEU A 505 -18.74 1.31 12.77
N GLN A 506 -17.51 1.05 12.32
CA GLN A 506 -17.17 1.16 10.89
C GLN A 506 -17.80 -0.04 10.16
N ASN A 507 -19.09 0.04 9.82
CA ASN A 507 -19.82 -0.97 9.05
C ASN A 507 -20.98 -0.33 8.28
N ASP A 508 -21.71 -1.11 7.49
CA ASP A 508 -22.87 -0.74 6.63
C ASP A 508 -24.02 0.02 7.32
N PHE A 509 -23.93 0.29 8.63
CA PHE A 509 -24.96 0.90 9.45
C PHE A 509 -24.47 2.21 10.06
N TYR A 510 -25.19 3.30 9.79
CA TYR A 510 -24.84 4.64 10.25
C TYR A 510 -24.96 4.83 11.76
N ILE A 511 -26.11 4.53 12.38
CA ILE A 511 -26.26 4.42 13.84
C ILE A 511 -27.01 3.14 14.18
N LEU A 512 -26.52 2.40 15.18
CA LEU A 512 -27.23 1.24 15.75
C LEU A 512 -27.69 1.55 17.17
N ALA A 513 -28.98 1.34 17.44
CA ALA A 513 -29.58 1.64 18.72
C ALA A 513 -30.46 0.50 19.23
N TYR A 514 -30.52 0.35 20.55
CA TYR A 514 -31.36 -0.63 21.22
C TYR A 514 -32.54 0.05 21.89
N LYS A 515 -33.74 -0.48 21.68
CA LYS A 515 -34.97 0.00 22.30
C LYS A 515 -35.92 -1.15 22.60
N ASN A 516 -36.35 -1.28 23.85
CA ASN A 516 -37.30 -2.32 24.30
C ASN A 516 -36.87 -3.74 23.90
N ASN A 517 -35.57 -4.05 24.02
CA ASN A 517 -34.94 -5.31 23.55
C ASN A 517 -35.00 -5.55 22.04
N GLN A 518 -35.31 -4.53 21.23
CA GLN A 518 -35.13 -4.56 19.77
C GLN A 518 -33.87 -3.80 19.38
N LEU A 519 -33.22 -4.24 18.30
CA LEU A 519 -32.12 -3.53 17.65
C LEU A 519 -32.68 -2.82 16.42
N VAL A 520 -32.45 -1.52 16.34
CA VAL A 520 -32.82 -0.68 15.20
C VAL A 520 -31.57 -0.11 14.56
N HIS A 521 -31.65 0.08 13.26
CA HIS A 521 -30.68 0.84 12.49
C HIS A 521 -31.30 2.19 12.12
N ILE A 522 -30.50 3.23 12.21
CA ILE A 522 -30.86 4.59 11.82
C ILE A 522 -29.93 4.99 10.68
N ASP A 523 -30.50 5.30 9.51
CA ASP A 523 -29.75 5.65 8.30
C ASP A 523 -29.21 7.09 8.33
N GLN A 524 -28.47 7.49 7.29
CA GLN A 524 -27.93 8.86 7.19
C GLN A 524 -29.02 9.94 7.06
N ALA A 525 -30.21 9.57 6.59
CA ALA A 525 -31.38 10.43 6.54
C ALA A 525 -32.16 10.44 7.88
N LEU A 526 -31.64 9.74 8.90
CA LEU A 526 -32.21 9.58 10.24
C LEU A 526 -33.55 8.83 10.27
N ASN A 527 -33.82 8.00 9.26
CA ASN A 527 -34.94 7.06 9.28
C ASN A 527 -34.59 5.88 10.18
N CYS A 528 -35.51 5.56 11.10
CA CYS A 528 -35.35 4.47 12.07
C CYS A 528 -36.11 3.23 11.58
N GLU A 529 -35.39 2.13 11.38
CA GLU A 529 -35.95 0.85 10.93
C GLU A 529 -35.52 -0.29 11.86
N GLU A 530 -36.43 -1.25 12.08
CA GLU A 530 -36.09 -2.48 12.79
C GLU A 530 -35.16 -3.34 11.93
N MET A 531 -34.13 -3.91 12.57
CA MET A 531 -33.19 -4.77 11.87
C MET A 531 -33.86 -6.07 11.42
N THR A 532 -33.71 -6.40 10.13
CA THR A 532 -34.15 -7.69 9.60
C THR A 532 -33.22 -8.81 10.06
N ASN A 533 -33.73 -10.04 10.12
CA ASN A 533 -32.95 -11.24 10.42
C ASN A 533 -31.70 -11.40 9.53
N GLU A 534 -31.79 -11.02 8.24
CA GLU A 534 -30.66 -11.06 7.31
C GLU A 534 -29.60 -10.02 7.68
N GLN A 535 -30.01 -8.78 7.98
CA GLN A 535 -29.10 -7.73 8.43
C GLN A 535 -28.44 -8.09 9.77
N CYS A 536 -29.19 -8.68 10.71
CA CYS A 536 -28.65 -9.20 11.96
C CYS A 536 -27.60 -10.28 11.73
N ALA A 537 -27.83 -11.20 10.80
CA ALA A 537 -26.87 -12.25 10.46
C ALA A 537 -25.58 -11.68 9.86
N LYS A 538 -25.68 -10.68 8.97
CA LYS A 538 -24.50 -9.96 8.44
C LYS A 538 -23.73 -9.26 9.57
N LEU A 539 -24.44 -8.58 10.47
CA LEU A 539 -23.83 -7.89 11.60
C LEU A 539 -23.12 -8.85 12.57
N TYR A 540 -23.62 -10.09 12.70
CA TYR A 540 -23.00 -11.13 13.52
C TYR A 540 -21.61 -11.57 13.01
N LEU A 541 -21.38 -11.54 11.69
CA LEU A 541 -20.04 -11.79 11.14
C LEU A 541 -19.04 -10.72 11.58
N SER A 542 -19.53 -9.51 11.82
CA SER A 542 -18.75 -8.38 12.33
C SER A 542 -18.72 -8.31 13.86
N ARG A 543 -19.13 -9.36 14.59
CA ARG A 543 -19.19 -9.35 16.06
C ARG A 543 -17.86 -9.06 16.74
N SER A 544 -16.74 -9.42 16.11
CA SER A 544 -15.39 -9.14 16.61
C SER A 544 -15.04 -7.65 16.65
N TYR A 545 -15.77 -6.80 15.91
CA TYR A 545 -15.65 -5.34 15.98
C TYR A 545 -16.42 -4.72 17.14
N PHE A 546 -17.28 -5.49 17.81
CA PHE A 546 -17.96 -5.02 19.00
C PHE A 546 -17.07 -5.24 20.22
N GLU A 547 -16.88 -4.21 21.03
CA GLU A 547 -16.15 -4.29 22.29
C GLU A 547 -17.00 -3.76 23.45
N GLY A 548 -16.72 -4.22 24.67
CA GLY A 548 -17.33 -3.68 25.89
C GLY A 548 -18.87 -3.74 25.92
N GLU A 549 -19.50 -2.57 26.09
CA GLU A 549 -20.96 -2.46 26.18
C GLU A 549 -21.65 -2.81 24.85
N ASP A 550 -21.05 -2.45 23.71
CA ASP A 550 -21.60 -2.72 22.38
C ASP A 550 -21.83 -4.24 22.18
N LEU A 551 -20.80 -5.04 22.45
CA LEU A 551 -20.86 -6.50 22.33
C LEU A 551 -21.91 -7.10 23.29
N THR A 552 -21.94 -6.59 24.53
CA THR A 552 -22.87 -7.07 25.56
C THR A 552 -24.33 -6.85 25.16
N TYR A 553 -24.66 -5.71 24.54
CA TYR A 553 -26.01 -5.45 24.03
C TYR A 553 -26.32 -6.31 22.81
N PHE A 554 -25.37 -6.48 21.90
CA PHE A 554 -25.55 -7.29 20.70
C PHE A 554 -25.78 -8.77 21.02
N GLU A 555 -24.92 -9.39 21.83
CA GLU A 555 -25.06 -10.79 22.23
C GLU A 555 -26.38 -11.07 22.95
N ARG A 556 -26.81 -10.15 23.82
CA ARG A 556 -28.09 -10.26 24.51
C ARG A 556 -29.28 -10.18 23.55
N TYR A 557 -29.20 -9.33 22.54
CA TYR A 557 -30.23 -9.22 21.51
C TYR A 557 -30.30 -10.49 20.66
N VAL A 558 -29.17 -10.98 20.16
CA VAL A 558 -29.09 -12.23 19.37
C VAL A 558 -29.62 -13.41 20.16
N LYS A 559 -29.20 -13.57 21.43
CA LYS A 559 -29.70 -14.62 22.31
C LYS A 559 -31.22 -14.55 22.51
N ASN A 560 -31.77 -13.34 22.65
CA ASN A 560 -33.22 -13.16 22.78
C ASN A 560 -33.95 -13.56 21.48
N LEU A 561 -33.42 -13.19 20.31
CA LEU A 561 -33.97 -13.63 19.02
C LEU A 561 -33.96 -15.17 18.89
N GLU A 562 -32.87 -15.82 19.29
CA GLU A 562 -32.76 -17.28 19.31
C GLU A 562 -33.83 -17.91 20.21
N GLU A 563 -33.97 -17.43 21.44
CA GLU A 563 -34.89 -17.98 22.44
C GLU A 563 -36.37 -17.71 22.13
N THR A 564 -36.70 -16.55 21.55
CA THR A 564 -38.10 -16.12 21.37
C THR A 564 -38.64 -16.35 19.97
N GLN A 565 -37.79 -16.29 18.94
CA GLN A 565 -38.20 -16.40 17.54
C GLN A 565 -37.59 -17.61 16.82
N GLY A 566 -36.74 -18.40 17.51
CA GLY A 566 -36.03 -19.50 16.88
C GLY A 566 -35.06 -19.03 15.79
N PHE A 567 -34.56 -17.80 15.91
CA PHE A 567 -33.63 -17.21 14.97
C PHE A 567 -32.38 -18.09 14.86
N ASN A 568 -31.99 -18.42 13.63
CA ASN A 568 -30.76 -19.14 13.33
C ASN A 568 -30.03 -18.38 12.23
N TYR A 569 -29.05 -17.57 12.63
CA TYR A 569 -28.35 -16.70 11.70
C TYR A 569 -27.60 -17.46 10.60
N TYR A 570 -27.18 -18.71 10.85
CA TYR A 570 -26.51 -19.55 9.85
C TYR A 570 -27.33 -19.77 8.57
N GLN A 571 -28.66 -19.67 8.64
CA GLN A 571 -29.54 -19.82 7.48
C GLN A 571 -29.41 -18.66 6.48
N TYR A 572 -28.97 -17.50 6.95
CA TYR A 572 -28.81 -16.29 6.15
C TYR A 572 -27.39 -16.12 5.61
N LEU A 573 -26.46 -16.99 6.00
CA LEU A 573 -25.08 -16.96 5.55
C LEU A 573 -24.91 -17.83 4.29
N ASP A 574 -24.14 -17.31 3.34
CA ASP A 574 -23.68 -18.10 2.19
C ASP A 574 -22.58 -19.10 2.60
N ASP A 575 -22.22 -19.99 1.68
CA ASP A 575 -21.29 -21.08 1.99
C ASP A 575 -19.87 -20.57 2.28
N ARG A 576 -19.46 -19.44 1.70
CA ARG A 576 -18.15 -18.83 1.94
C ARG A 576 -18.09 -18.23 3.34
N GLN A 577 -19.14 -17.52 3.74
CA GLN A 577 -19.29 -16.94 5.07
C GLN A 577 -19.31 -18.03 6.14
N LEU A 578 -20.04 -19.13 5.91
CA LEU A 578 -20.06 -20.28 6.81
C LEU A 578 -18.68 -20.97 6.90
N SER A 579 -17.98 -21.13 5.78
CA SER A 579 -16.64 -21.73 5.77
C SER A 579 -15.66 -20.91 6.63
N TYR A 580 -15.64 -19.59 6.43
CA TYR A 580 -14.81 -18.67 7.21
C TYR A 580 -15.14 -18.71 8.70
N LEU A 581 -16.42 -18.62 9.05
CA LEU A 581 -16.87 -18.65 10.44
C LEU A 581 -16.52 -19.97 11.13
N GLY A 582 -16.71 -21.10 10.44
CA GLY A 582 -16.34 -22.42 10.95
C GLY A 582 -14.84 -22.55 11.19
N MET A 583 -14.01 -21.94 10.34
CA MET A 583 -12.56 -21.92 10.48
C MET A 583 -12.14 -21.07 11.70
N GLU A 584 -12.70 -19.86 11.84
CA GLU A 584 -12.47 -18.98 12.98
C GLU A 584 -12.80 -19.68 14.31
N GLU A 585 -13.97 -20.31 14.41
CA GLU A 585 -14.37 -21.04 15.62
C GLU A 585 -13.44 -22.23 15.91
N ALA A 586 -12.98 -22.94 14.89
CA ALA A 586 -12.04 -24.05 15.06
C ALA A 586 -10.66 -23.57 15.56
N GLU A 587 -10.13 -22.48 15.01
CA GLU A 587 -8.85 -21.88 15.42
C GLU A 587 -8.90 -21.32 16.85
N ASN A 588 -10.05 -20.79 17.26
CA ASN A 588 -10.31 -20.34 18.63
C ASN A 588 -10.53 -21.50 19.62
N GLY A 589 -10.52 -22.75 19.16
CA GLY A 589 -10.72 -23.94 19.98
C GLY A 589 -12.18 -24.27 20.29
N ASN A 590 -13.14 -23.56 19.68
CA ASN A 590 -14.58 -23.76 19.84
C ASN A 590 -15.09 -24.86 18.90
N LEU A 591 -14.54 -26.08 19.05
CA LEU A 591 -14.79 -27.19 18.13
C LEU A 591 -16.27 -27.57 18.00
N ASP A 592 -17.05 -27.48 19.08
CA ASP A 592 -18.48 -27.78 19.04
C ASP A 592 -19.24 -26.83 18.11
N GLU A 593 -18.86 -25.55 18.06
CA GLU A 593 -19.51 -24.55 17.21
C GLU A 593 -19.06 -24.71 15.76
N ALA A 594 -17.76 -24.90 15.53
CA ALA A 594 -17.23 -25.22 14.20
C ALA A 594 -17.91 -26.47 13.59
N ILE A 595 -18.13 -27.52 14.39
CA ILE A 595 -18.84 -28.74 13.95
C ILE A 595 -20.29 -28.43 13.55
N LYS A 596 -21.01 -27.60 14.33
CA LYS A 596 -22.38 -27.21 13.97
C LYS A 596 -22.40 -26.46 12.64
N ILE A 597 -21.49 -25.50 12.45
CA ILE A 597 -21.38 -24.71 11.23
C ILE A 597 -21.09 -25.61 10.04
N TYR A 598 -20.06 -26.45 10.12
CA TYR A 598 -19.69 -27.29 9.00
C TYR A 598 -20.74 -28.35 8.66
N LYS A 599 -21.55 -28.81 9.62
CA LYS A 599 -22.70 -29.68 9.34
C LYS A 599 -23.73 -29.02 8.42
N ILE A 600 -23.91 -27.71 8.50
CA ILE A 600 -24.75 -26.95 7.56
C ILE A 600 -24.14 -27.03 6.16
N GLY A 601 -22.82 -26.86 6.04
CA GLY A 601 -22.10 -27.09 4.78
C GLY A 601 -22.27 -28.51 4.24
N VAL A 602 -22.27 -29.53 5.10
CA VAL A 602 -22.53 -30.92 4.69
C VAL A 602 -23.94 -31.07 4.11
N GLU A 603 -24.97 -30.50 4.74
CA GLU A 603 -26.34 -30.50 4.24
C GLU A 603 -26.47 -29.81 2.89
N ARG A 604 -25.70 -28.73 2.67
CA ARG A 604 -25.63 -27.96 1.41
C ARG A 604 -24.75 -28.58 0.33
N GLN A 605 -24.10 -29.72 0.61
CA GLN A 605 -23.15 -30.37 -0.29
C GLN A 605 -21.89 -29.52 -0.60
N HIS A 606 -21.45 -28.68 0.36
CA HIS A 606 -20.24 -27.87 0.20
C HIS A 606 -18.97 -28.69 0.49
N ALA A 607 -18.12 -28.84 -0.52
CA ALA A 607 -16.99 -29.78 -0.47
C ALA A 607 -15.94 -29.41 0.57
N GLU A 608 -15.54 -28.14 0.67
CA GLU A 608 -14.51 -27.67 1.60
C GLU A 608 -14.96 -27.89 3.07
N MET A 609 -16.20 -27.51 3.39
CA MET A 609 -16.73 -27.65 4.76
C MET A 609 -16.84 -29.13 5.17
N MET A 610 -17.16 -30.03 4.23
CA MET A 610 -17.06 -31.48 4.48
C MET A 610 -15.63 -31.91 4.78
N CYS A 611 -14.65 -31.39 4.05
CA CYS A 611 -13.23 -31.68 4.28
C CYS A 611 -12.78 -31.17 5.66
N GLN A 612 -13.17 -29.95 6.04
CA GLN A 612 -12.82 -29.38 7.34
C GLN A 612 -13.47 -30.14 8.50
N LEU A 613 -14.74 -30.53 8.37
CA LEU A 613 -15.38 -31.38 9.38
C LEU A 613 -14.71 -32.76 9.49
N ALA A 614 -14.33 -33.35 8.37
CA ALA A 614 -13.59 -34.61 8.35
C ALA A 614 -12.25 -34.47 9.06
N TYR A 615 -11.52 -33.38 8.81
CA TYR A 615 -10.25 -33.07 9.47
C TYR A 615 -10.42 -32.92 10.98
N ILE A 616 -11.47 -32.21 11.43
CA ILE A 616 -11.79 -32.11 12.86
C ILE A 616 -11.96 -33.50 13.48
N TYR A 617 -12.72 -34.38 12.80
CA TYR A 617 -12.96 -35.75 13.25
C TYR A 617 -11.75 -36.70 13.16
N THR A 618 -10.64 -36.32 12.49
CA THR A 618 -9.40 -37.13 12.48
C THR A 618 -8.32 -36.62 13.43
N GLU A 619 -8.17 -35.30 13.57
CA GLU A 619 -7.04 -34.72 14.30
C GLU A 619 -7.35 -34.35 15.76
N ASN A 620 -8.63 -34.31 16.16
CA ASN A 620 -9.02 -33.86 17.50
C ASN A 620 -9.53 -35.01 18.36
N GLU A 621 -8.76 -35.40 19.38
CA GLU A 621 -9.06 -36.54 20.26
C GLU A 621 -10.44 -36.44 20.94
N SER A 622 -10.89 -35.24 21.30
CA SER A 622 -12.16 -35.00 22.00
C SER A 622 -13.41 -35.30 21.17
N VAL A 623 -13.29 -35.23 19.85
CA VAL A 623 -14.40 -35.40 18.89
C VAL A 623 -14.08 -36.42 17.80
N LEU A 624 -13.04 -37.24 18.03
CA LEU A 624 -12.53 -38.22 17.07
C LEU A 624 -13.63 -39.16 16.57
N ASN A 625 -13.85 -39.18 15.25
CA ASN A 625 -14.77 -40.10 14.59
C ASN A 625 -14.26 -40.44 13.17
N ILE A 626 -13.30 -41.37 13.12
CA ILE A 626 -12.60 -41.73 11.89
C ILE A 626 -13.57 -42.28 10.83
N ASP A 627 -14.54 -43.11 11.22
CA ASP A 627 -15.49 -43.70 10.27
C ASP A 627 -16.32 -42.63 9.55
N GLU A 628 -16.81 -41.63 10.29
CA GLU A 628 -17.55 -40.50 9.72
C GLU A 628 -16.64 -39.59 8.89
N ALA A 629 -15.43 -39.29 9.36
CA ALA A 629 -14.43 -38.51 8.62
C ALA A 629 -14.14 -39.12 7.25
N ILE A 630 -13.94 -40.44 7.17
CA ILE A 630 -13.70 -41.13 5.90
C ILE A 630 -14.88 -40.99 4.94
N GLN A 631 -16.13 -41.03 5.44
CA GLN A 631 -17.30 -40.83 4.58
C GLN A 631 -17.38 -39.39 4.07
N LEU A 632 -17.05 -38.41 4.91
CA LEU A 632 -17.02 -37.00 4.55
C LEU A 632 -15.89 -36.71 3.55
N TYR A 633 -14.68 -37.23 3.77
CA TYR A 633 -13.58 -37.13 2.81
C TYR A 633 -13.91 -37.75 1.47
N LYS A 634 -14.59 -38.91 1.42
CA LYS A 634 -15.05 -39.50 0.15
C LYS A 634 -16.01 -38.58 -0.59
N LYS A 635 -17.05 -38.08 0.09
CA LYS A 635 -18.02 -37.16 -0.51
C LYS A 635 -17.36 -35.88 -1.02
N SER A 636 -16.49 -35.28 -0.21
CA SER A 636 -15.76 -34.06 -0.56
C SER A 636 -14.80 -34.28 -1.73
N ALA A 637 -14.07 -35.40 -1.74
CA ALA A 637 -13.18 -35.77 -2.84
C ALA A 637 -13.93 -36.02 -4.15
N ASP A 638 -15.11 -36.66 -4.09
CA ASP A 638 -16.01 -36.89 -5.23
C ASP A 638 -16.56 -35.56 -5.81
N LEU A 639 -16.70 -34.53 -4.97
CA LEU A 639 -17.05 -33.17 -5.38
C LEU A 639 -15.85 -32.36 -5.91
N GLY A 640 -14.66 -32.94 -5.91
CA GLY A 640 -13.45 -32.36 -6.50
C GLY A 640 -12.52 -31.64 -5.51
N ASP A 641 -12.78 -31.65 -4.20
CA ASP A 641 -11.93 -30.95 -3.23
C ASP A 641 -10.54 -31.58 -3.15
N ALA A 642 -9.51 -30.77 -3.43
CA ALA A 642 -8.13 -31.24 -3.49
C ALA A 642 -7.56 -31.63 -2.11
N ASN A 643 -7.97 -30.94 -1.03
CA ASN A 643 -7.55 -31.27 0.33
C ASN A 643 -8.11 -32.64 0.74
N ALA A 644 -9.40 -32.88 0.48
CA ALA A 644 -10.06 -34.14 0.77
C ALA A 644 -9.49 -35.30 -0.05
N GLN A 645 -9.20 -35.08 -1.34
CA GLN A 645 -8.50 -36.07 -2.16
C GLN A 645 -7.13 -36.43 -1.55
N ASN A 646 -6.35 -35.43 -1.12
CA ASN A 646 -5.07 -35.69 -0.45
C ASN A 646 -5.24 -36.45 0.88
N ASN A 647 -6.14 -36.00 1.75
CA ASN A 647 -6.32 -36.60 3.08
C ASN A 647 -6.89 -38.02 2.97
N LEU A 648 -7.84 -38.25 2.06
CA LEU A 648 -8.32 -39.60 1.77
C LEU A 648 -7.21 -40.49 1.21
N GLY A 649 -6.34 -39.93 0.36
CA GLY A 649 -5.14 -40.62 -0.13
C GLY A 649 -4.24 -41.06 1.03
N TYR A 650 -4.01 -40.20 2.01
CA TYR A 650 -3.25 -40.53 3.23
C TYR A 650 -3.87 -41.68 4.03
N HIS A 651 -5.19 -41.69 4.22
CA HIS A 651 -5.87 -42.78 4.89
C HIS A 651 -5.73 -44.12 4.14
N TYR A 652 -5.81 -44.12 2.80
CA TYR A 652 -5.57 -45.31 2.00
C TYR A 652 -4.10 -45.75 2.00
N MET A 653 -3.15 -44.82 2.06
CA MET A 653 -1.72 -45.12 2.13
C MET A 653 -1.35 -45.79 3.47
N THR A 654 -1.88 -45.27 4.58
CA THR A 654 -1.55 -45.74 5.93
C THR A 654 -2.43 -46.88 6.42
N GLY A 655 -3.65 -47.01 5.90
CA GLY A 655 -4.65 -47.97 6.38
C GLY A 655 -5.37 -47.53 7.66
N ILE A 656 -5.34 -46.24 8.00
CA ILE A 656 -6.06 -45.69 9.16
C ILE A 656 -7.52 -45.45 8.76
N GLY A 657 -8.46 -46.14 9.41
CA GLY A 657 -9.91 -46.00 9.16
C GLY A 657 -10.42 -46.67 7.88
N VAL A 658 -9.51 -47.10 7.00
CA VAL A 658 -9.82 -47.84 5.76
C VAL A 658 -8.81 -48.96 5.56
N GLN A 659 -9.18 -49.99 4.80
CA GLN A 659 -8.20 -50.98 4.36
C GLN A 659 -7.13 -50.30 3.50
N LYS A 660 -5.85 -50.51 3.83
CA LYS A 660 -4.70 -49.97 3.06
C LYS A 660 -4.81 -50.37 1.58
N ASP A 661 -4.73 -49.38 0.70
CA ASP A 661 -4.83 -49.51 -0.76
C ASP A 661 -3.93 -48.44 -1.41
N VAL A 662 -2.66 -48.80 -1.66
CA VAL A 662 -1.65 -47.89 -2.20
C VAL A 662 -2.03 -47.38 -3.59
N ALA A 663 -2.60 -48.23 -4.45
CA ALA A 663 -2.98 -47.83 -5.79
C ALA A 663 -4.04 -46.73 -5.77
N ARG A 664 -5.03 -46.87 -4.88
CA ARG A 664 -6.06 -45.85 -4.67
C ARG A 664 -5.49 -44.57 -4.05
N ALA A 665 -4.55 -44.69 -3.11
CA ALA A 665 -3.87 -43.53 -2.52
C ALA A 665 -3.14 -42.71 -3.59
N ILE A 666 -2.35 -43.36 -4.45
CA ILE A 666 -1.64 -42.69 -5.56
C ILE A 666 -2.63 -42.04 -6.54
N GLN A 667 -3.75 -42.70 -6.86
CA GLN A 667 -4.78 -42.10 -7.70
C GLN A 667 -5.34 -40.80 -7.10
N LEU A 668 -5.70 -40.84 -5.82
CA LEU A 668 -6.26 -39.68 -5.10
C LEU A 668 -5.25 -38.54 -4.97
N TYR A 669 -4.00 -38.85 -4.61
CA TYR A 669 -2.94 -37.85 -4.62
C TYR A 669 -2.72 -37.26 -6.01
N SER A 670 -2.79 -38.07 -7.07
CA SER A 670 -2.64 -37.59 -8.45
C SER A 670 -3.77 -36.66 -8.87
N MET A 671 -5.01 -36.94 -8.44
CA MET A 671 -6.16 -36.05 -8.67
C MET A 671 -5.97 -34.70 -7.97
N SER A 672 -5.53 -34.72 -6.71
CA SER A 672 -5.24 -33.51 -5.93
C SER A 672 -4.07 -32.72 -6.52
N ALA A 673 -3.01 -33.41 -6.91
CA ALA A 673 -1.83 -32.83 -7.57
C ALA A 673 -2.13 -32.22 -8.94
N ALA A 674 -3.09 -32.76 -9.70
CA ALA A 674 -3.54 -32.18 -10.96
C ALA A 674 -4.20 -30.79 -10.77
N GLN A 675 -4.69 -30.51 -9.56
CA GLN A 675 -5.19 -29.20 -9.14
C GLN A 675 -4.08 -28.32 -8.54
N ASN A 676 -2.81 -28.71 -8.69
CA ASN A 676 -1.63 -28.06 -8.13
C ASN A 676 -1.60 -27.99 -6.59
N TYR A 677 -2.27 -28.90 -5.88
CA TYR A 677 -2.22 -28.92 -4.43
C TYR A 677 -0.84 -29.35 -3.92
N ALA A 678 -0.17 -28.46 -3.17
CA ALA A 678 1.23 -28.59 -2.79
C ALA A 678 1.54 -29.86 -1.96
N LEU A 679 0.72 -30.14 -0.94
CA LEU A 679 0.90 -31.33 -0.08
C LEU A 679 0.73 -32.63 -0.88
N ALA A 680 -0.19 -32.70 -1.83
CA ALA A 680 -0.34 -33.89 -2.67
C ALA A 680 0.85 -34.09 -3.63
N LEU A 681 1.35 -33.01 -4.22
CA LEU A 681 2.58 -33.03 -5.02
C LEU A 681 3.77 -33.53 -4.19
N GLN A 682 3.92 -33.03 -2.97
CA GLN A 682 4.98 -33.48 -2.04
C GLN A 682 4.79 -34.95 -1.63
N ASN A 683 3.56 -35.37 -1.30
CA ASN A 683 3.25 -36.76 -0.97
C ASN A 683 3.60 -37.71 -2.12
N LEU A 684 3.24 -37.39 -3.37
CA LEU A 684 3.65 -38.17 -4.54
C LEU A 684 5.17 -38.18 -4.68
N ALA A 685 5.83 -37.03 -4.51
CA ALA A 685 7.27 -36.94 -4.60
C ALA A 685 7.96 -37.87 -3.60
N PHE A 686 7.54 -37.86 -2.33
CA PHE A 686 8.08 -38.75 -1.30
C PHE A 686 7.81 -40.23 -1.58
N ASN A 687 6.63 -40.58 -2.10
CA ASN A 687 6.33 -41.97 -2.45
C ASN A 687 7.30 -42.51 -3.52
N TYR A 688 7.50 -41.76 -4.61
CA TYR A 688 8.44 -42.14 -5.68
C TYR A 688 9.91 -41.97 -5.28
N TYR A 689 10.23 -41.07 -4.35
CA TYR A 689 11.58 -40.88 -3.82
C TYR A 689 12.01 -42.03 -2.91
N ASN A 690 11.16 -42.42 -1.96
CA ASN A 690 11.48 -43.51 -1.02
C ASN A 690 11.40 -44.88 -1.69
N GLY A 691 10.38 -45.10 -2.53
CA GLY A 691 10.20 -46.36 -3.24
C GLY A 691 9.80 -47.56 -2.36
N GLU A 692 9.24 -47.30 -1.17
CA GLU A 692 8.84 -48.36 -0.21
C GLU A 692 7.53 -49.04 -0.62
N GLU A 693 6.54 -48.24 -1.02
CA GLU A 693 5.19 -48.70 -1.35
C GLU A 693 4.91 -48.69 -2.88
N VAL A 694 5.76 -48.00 -3.64
CA VAL A 694 5.75 -47.90 -5.11
C VAL A 694 7.16 -48.09 -5.66
N GLU A 695 7.31 -48.40 -6.95
CA GLU A 695 8.64 -48.48 -7.58
C GLU A 695 9.34 -47.10 -7.53
N GLN A 696 10.58 -47.06 -7.05
CA GLN A 696 11.35 -45.82 -6.94
C GLN A 696 11.56 -45.19 -8.32
N ASP A 697 11.20 -43.92 -8.47
CA ASP A 697 11.46 -43.12 -9.67
C ASP A 697 11.91 -41.72 -9.25
N LEU A 698 13.23 -41.53 -9.20
CA LEU A 698 13.83 -40.27 -8.78
C LEU A 698 13.53 -39.12 -9.74
N ILE A 699 13.33 -39.40 -11.03
CA ILE A 699 13.04 -38.36 -12.03
C ILE A 699 11.61 -37.88 -11.86
N LEU A 700 10.67 -38.79 -11.67
CA LEU A 700 9.28 -38.46 -11.39
C LEU A 700 9.12 -37.78 -10.03
N ALA A 701 9.83 -38.26 -8.99
CA ALA A 701 9.88 -37.61 -7.69
C ALA A 701 10.39 -36.16 -7.80
N LEU A 702 11.47 -35.95 -8.57
CA LEU A 702 12.03 -34.62 -8.80
C LEU A 702 11.07 -33.69 -9.54
N ASP A 703 10.31 -34.20 -10.51
CA ASP A 703 9.29 -33.42 -11.21
C ASP A 703 8.19 -32.96 -10.24
N TYR A 704 7.71 -33.86 -9.38
CA TYR A 704 6.74 -33.52 -8.35
C TYR A 704 7.28 -32.54 -7.30
N PHE A 705 8.51 -32.72 -6.81
CA PHE A 705 9.14 -31.75 -5.89
C PHE A 705 9.29 -30.36 -6.52
N LYS A 706 9.64 -30.27 -7.81
CA LYS A 706 9.69 -28.98 -8.54
C LYS A 706 8.32 -28.33 -8.66
N LYS A 707 7.28 -29.12 -8.91
CA LYS A 707 5.90 -28.62 -8.96
C LYS A 707 5.46 -28.14 -7.58
N ALA A 708 5.76 -28.87 -6.52
CA ALA A 708 5.49 -28.45 -5.13
C ALA A 708 6.23 -27.15 -4.78
N GLU A 709 7.50 -27.01 -5.19
CA GLU A 709 8.30 -25.79 -4.97
C GLU A 709 7.66 -24.55 -5.62
N LYS A 710 7.06 -24.68 -6.80
CA LYS A 710 6.32 -23.59 -7.46
C LYS A 710 5.06 -23.17 -6.71
N GLN A 711 4.53 -24.04 -5.86
CA GLN A 711 3.36 -23.79 -5.01
C GLN A 711 3.77 -23.40 -3.57
N GLY A 712 5.05 -23.03 -3.36
CA GLY A 712 5.57 -22.57 -2.08
C GLY A 712 6.10 -23.68 -1.15
N MET A 713 6.07 -24.94 -1.56
CA MET A 713 6.49 -26.08 -0.74
C MET A 713 7.88 -26.59 -1.13
N SER A 714 8.91 -26.14 -0.41
CA SER A 714 10.32 -26.39 -0.73
C SER A 714 10.86 -27.64 -0.04
N ASN A 715 11.49 -28.54 -0.81
CA ASN A 715 12.12 -29.78 -0.33
C ASN A 715 13.59 -29.86 -0.79
N PRO A 716 14.46 -28.93 -0.34
CA PRO A 716 15.80 -28.78 -0.91
C PRO A 716 16.69 -29.99 -0.61
N HIS A 717 16.50 -30.63 0.55
CA HIS A 717 17.24 -31.82 0.98
C HIS A 717 17.11 -32.96 -0.04
N GLU A 718 15.87 -33.37 -0.33
CA GLU A 718 15.53 -34.44 -1.26
C GLU A 718 15.97 -34.09 -2.67
N MET A 719 15.79 -32.84 -3.09
CA MET A 719 16.18 -32.40 -4.42
C MET A 719 17.71 -32.45 -4.61
N ILE A 720 18.50 -32.05 -3.61
CA ILE A 720 19.97 -32.15 -3.65
C ILE A 720 20.38 -33.61 -3.77
N GLU A 721 19.80 -34.49 -2.95
CA GLU A 721 20.12 -35.92 -2.98
C GLU A 721 19.77 -36.54 -4.33
N ILE A 722 18.57 -36.26 -4.88
CA ILE A 722 18.17 -36.76 -6.19
C ILE A 722 19.16 -36.30 -7.27
N TYR A 723 19.46 -35.00 -7.33
CA TYR A 723 20.40 -34.47 -8.33
C TYR A 723 21.79 -35.08 -8.20
N TYR A 724 22.25 -35.34 -6.97
CA TYR A 724 23.49 -36.04 -6.71
C TYR A 724 23.44 -37.49 -7.24
N ARG A 725 22.36 -38.23 -6.95
CA ARG A 725 22.19 -39.65 -7.35
C ARG A 725 22.01 -39.86 -8.86
N ILE A 726 21.55 -38.85 -9.59
CA ILE A 726 21.41 -38.88 -11.06
C ILE A 726 22.57 -38.19 -11.79
N ASP A 727 23.64 -37.85 -11.07
CA ASP A 727 24.85 -37.20 -11.58
C ASP A 727 24.65 -35.79 -12.21
N ASP A 728 23.57 -35.08 -11.85
CA ASP A 728 23.32 -33.69 -12.24
C ASP A 728 23.84 -32.72 -11.17
N TYR A 729 25.15 -32.69 -11.02
CA TYR A 729 25.83 -31.92 -9.98
C TYR A 729 25.63 -30.41 -10.12
N LYS A 730 25.39 -29.92 -11.35
CA LYS A 730 25.15 -28.49 -11.59
C LYS A 730 23.88 -28.03 -10.88
N ASN A 731 22.80 -28.79 -11.00
CA ASN A 731 21.56 -28.48 -10.31
C ASN A 731 21.65 -28.80 -8.81
N ALA A 732 22.36 -29.85 -8.39
CA ALA A 732 22.64 -30.08 -6.96
C ALA A 732 23.33 -28.86 -6.32
N ILE A 733 24.36 -28.29 -6.94
CA ILE A 733 25.04 -27.06 -6.46
C ILE A 733 24.09 -25.87 -6.39
N LYS A 734 23.18 -25.73 -7.35
CA LYS A 734 22.19 -24.64 -7.35
C LYS A 734 21.32 -24.71 -6.09
N TYR A 735 20.82 -25.90 -5.75
CA TYR A 735 19.99 -26.10 -4.56
C TYR A 735 20.80 -26.04 -3.26
N LEU A 736 22.04 -26.55 -3.25
CA LEU A 736 22.97 -26.40 -2.11
C LEU A 736 23.22 -24.94 -1.73
N LYS A 737 23.30 -24.03 -2.71
CA LYS A 737 23.46 -22.58 -2.47
C LYS A 737 22.17 -21.89 -2.04
N LYS A 738 21.01 -22.45 -2.41
CA LYS A 738 19.68 -21.89 -2.09
C LYS A 738 19.22 -22.31 -0.69
N SER A 739 19.65 -23.48 -0.22
CA SER A 739 19.27 -23.99 1.10
C SER A 739 19.69 -23.03 2.21
N LYS A 740 18.76 -22.75 3.13
CA LYS A 740 19.02 -22.00 4.37
C LYS A 740 19.42 -22.92 5.53
N ASP A 741 19.24 -24.22 5.35
CA ASP A 741 19.65 -25.24 6.31
C ASP A 741 21.12 -25.58 6.04
N GLU A 742 22.02 -25.01 6.86
CA GLU A 742 23.46 -25.23 6.74
C GLU A 742 23.85 -26.64 7.22
N ASP A 743 23.08 -27.23 8.14
CA ASP A 743 23.46 -28.46 8.86
C ASP A 743 23.52 -29.66 7.90
N PHE A 744 22.49 -29.83 7.06
CA PHE A 744 22.47 -30.89 6.06
C PHE A 744 23.43 -30.63 4.88
N THR A 745 23.61 -29.38 4.46
CA THR A 745 24.37 -29.10 3.23
C THR A 745 25.87 -29.37 3.36
N HIS A 746 26.39 -29.37 4.59
CA HIS A 746 27.81 -29.59 4.87
C HIS A 746 28.32 -30.95 4.36
N ILE A 747 27.56 -32.04 4.50
CA ILE A 747 28.01 -33.35 4.03
C ILE A 747 28.20 -33.37 2.50
N TYR A 748 27.28 -32.75 1.77
CA TYR A 748 27.34 -32.63 0.31
C TYR A 748 28.44 -31.69 -0.16
N TRP A 749 28.68 -30.56 0.52
CA TRP A 749 29.84 -29.71 0.22
C TRP A 749 31.16 -30.46 0.43
N GLY A 750 31.27 -31.27 1.49
CA GLY A 750 32.42 -32.15 1.73
C GLY A 750 32.69 -33.08 0.54
N ILE A 751 31.65 -33.79 0.10
CA ILE A 751 31.70 -34.74 -1.04
C ILE A 751 32.07 -34.03 -2.34
N PHE A 752 31.43 -32.90 -2.65
CA PHE A 752 31.60 -32.22 -3.93
C PHE A 752 33.02 -31.64 -4.07
N TYR A 753 33.60 -31.09 -3.00
CA TYR A 753 34.98 -30.61 -3.01
C TYR A 753 36.00 -31.74 -3.00
N GLN A 754 35.69 -32.92 -2.43
CA GLN A 754 36.59 -34.08 -2.45
C GLN A 754 36.74 -34.63 -3.87
N HIS A 755 35.61 -34.82 -4.55
CA HIS A 755 35.55 -35.53 -5.84
C HIS A 755 35.51 -34.61 -7.06
N GLY A 756 35.33 -33.30 -6.86
CA GLY A 756 35.26 -32.33 -7.95
C GLY A 756 33.95 -32.39 -8.74
N PHE A 757 32.83 -32.67 -8.06
CA PHE A 757 31.52 -32.77 -8.70
C PHE A 757 30.97 -31.40 -9.05
N GLY A 758 31.19 -30.96 -10.30
CA GLY A 758 30.75 -29.66 -10.81
C GLY A 758 31.52 -28.46 -10.24
N ILE A 759 32.56 -28.70 -9.43
CA ILE A 759 33.48 -27.71 -8.84
C ILE A 759 34.91 -28.26 -8.83
N ASP A 760 35.90 -27.37 -8.65
CA ASP A 760 37.30 -27.80 -8.53
C ASP A 760 37.53 -28.58 -7.23
N VAL A 761 38.34 -29.63 -7.34
CA VAL A 761 38.79 -30.42 -6.18
C VAL A 761 39.51 -29.50 -5.20
N ASN A 762 39.07 -29.51 -3.93
CA ASN A 762 39.67 -28.74 -2.85
C ASN A 762 39.59 -29.52 -1.54
N LEU A 763 40.64 -30.29 -1.25
CA LEU A 763 40.67 -31.20 -0.10
C LEU A 763 40.62 -30.48 1.25
N GLU A 764 41.15 -29.25 1.34
CA GLU A 764 41.09 -28.43 2.55
C GLU A 764 39.67 -27.95 2.85
N LYS A 765 38.94 -27.47 1.83
CA LYS A 765 37.53 -27.11 1.98
C LYS A 765 36.69 -28.34 2.28
N SER A 766 36.94 -29.45 1.56
CA SER A 766 36.25 -30.72 1.78
C SER A 766 36.37 -31.18 3.23
N LYS A 767 37.60 -31.21 3.77
CA LYS A 767 37.89 -31.52 5.18
C LYS A 767 37.07 -30.64 6.13
N LYS A 768 37.10 -29.32 5.96
CA LYS A 768 36.36 -28.37 6.82
C LYS A 768 34.86 -28.64 6.80
N TYR A 769 34.29 -28.96 5.64
CA TYR A 769 32.87 -29.27 5.52
C TYR A 769 32.51 -30.63 6.13
N TYR A 770 33.38 -31.64 6.03
CA TYR A 770 33.19 -32.90 6.75
C TYR A 770 33.24 -32.73 8.27
N GLU A 771 34.21 -31.95 8.79
CA GLU A 771 34.28 -31.64 10.22
C GLU A 771 32.99 -30.97 10.72
N ARG A 772 32.48 -29.98 9.98
CA ARG A 772 31.20 -29.32 10.29
C ARG A 772 30.01 -30.26 10.21
N SER A 773 29.96 -31.17 9.24
CA SER A 773 28.87 -32.14 9.15
C SER A 773 28.79 -33.04 10.38
N LEU A 774 29.95 -33.33 11.01
CA LEU A 774 30.04 -34.15 12.22
C LEU A 774 29.69 -33.38 13.51
N GLU A 775 29.59 -32.05 13.47
CA GLU A 775 29.09 -31.26 14.59
C GLU A 775 27.57 -31.43 14.79
N VAL A 776 26.86 -31.80 13.72
CA VAL A 776 25.38 -31.84 13.66
C VAL A 776 24.81 -33.23 13.40
N GLY A 777 25.58 -34.16 12.85
CA GLY A 777 25.13 -35.54 12.59
C GLY A 777 26.27 -36.54 12.46
N SER A 778 25.93 -37.84 12.46
CA SER A 778 26.91 -38.92 12.31
C SER A 778 26.89 -39.48 10.89
N TYR A 779 27.97 -39.28 10.14
CA TYR A 779 28.07 -39.71 8.75
C TYR A 779 29.33 -40.56 8.51
N SER A 780 29.15 -41.85 8.19
CA SER A 780 30.27 -42.77 7.88
C SER A 780 31.18 -42.22 6.79
N ALA A 781 30.61 -41.61 5.74
CA ALA A 781 31.39 -40.99 4.66
C ALA A 781 32.32 -39.86 5.15
N ALA A 782 31.87 -39.03 6.10
CA ALA A 782 32.69 -37.96 6.67
C ALA A 782 33.81 -38.52 7.54
N TYR A 783 33.54 -39.52 8.37
CA TYR A 783 34.56 -40.20 9.17
C TYR A 783 35.63 -40.84 8.28
N ILE A 784 35.22 -41.59 7.26
CA ILE A 784 36.15 -42.24 6.32
C ILE A 784 37.02 -41.20 5.63
N ALA A 785 36.43 -40.15 5.06
CA ALA A 785 37.16 -39.12 4.34
C ALA A 785 38.18 -38.39 5.25
N LEU A 786 37.82 -38.09 6.50
CA LEU A 786 38.73 -37.47 7.46
C LEU A 786 39.85 -38.42 7.91
N LEU A 787 39.55 -39.69 8.18
CA LEU A 787 40.57 -40.68 8.56
C LEU A 787 41.55 -40.92 7.40
N GLU A 788 41.07 -41.02 6.17
CA GLU A 788 41.92 -41.08 4.96
C GLU A 788 42.75 -39.81 4.80
N TYR A 789 42.19 -38.64 5.07
CA TYR A 789 42.93 -37.38 5.03
C TYR A 789 44.11 -37.40 6.01
N TYR A 790 43.89 -37.85 7.24
CA TYR A 790 44.93 -37.89 8.27
C TYR A 790 45.94 -39.04 8.08
N ILE A 791 45.61 -40.06 7.28
CA ILE A 791 46.52 -41.13 6.85
C ILE A 791 46.97 -40.90 5.40
N LYS A 792 48.03 -40.10 5.19
CA LYS A 792 48.51 -39.78 3.84
C LYS A 792 49.83 -40.49 3.54
N ASN A 793 49.86 -41.31 2.48
CA ASN A 793 51.05 -42.06 2.04
C ASN A 793 51.72 -42.92 3.13
N GLY A 794 50.95 -43.45 4.09
CA GLY A 794 51.47 -44.29 5.17
C GLY A 794 52.18 -43.53 6.30
N ALA A 795 52.10 -42.20 6.33
CA ALA A 795 52.54 -41.36 7.44
C ALA A 795 51.35 -40.52 7.96
N PHE A 796 51.29 -40.28 9.26
CA PHE A 796 50.22 -39.47 9.86
C PHE A 796 50.47 -37.98 9.61
N GLU A 797 49.48 -37.30 9.04
CA GLU A 797 49.50 -35.84 8.88
C GLU A 797 49.18 -35.14 10.22
N SER A 798 48.35 -35.78 11.05
CA SER A 798 48.10 -35.43 12.47
C SER A 798 47.65 -36.70 13.23
N GLU A 799 48.46 -37.21 14.16
CA GLU A 799 48.12 -38.43 14.94
C GLU A 799 46.98 -38.18 15.94
N ASP A 800 46.95 -37.00 16.55
CA ASP A 800 45.95 -36.64 17.57
C ASP A 800 44.57 -36.44 16.95
N ASP A 801 44.48 -35.79 15.78
CA ASP A 801 43.20 -35.62 15.07
C ASP A 801 42.67 -36.93 14.52
N TYR A 802 43.54 -37.78 13.98
CA TYR A 802 43.17 -39.13 13.56
C TYR A 802 42.59 -39.94 14.73
N ALA A 803 43.26 -39.91 15.88
CA ALA A 803 42.82 -40.61 17.07
C ALA A 803 41.45 -40.09 17.55
N ARG A 804 41.25 -38.76 17.56
CA ARG A 804 39.98 -38.12 17.92
C ARG A 804 38.83 -38.53 17.00
N VAL A 805 39.03 -38.45 15.68
CA VAL A 805 37.99 -38.81 14.70
C VAL A 805 37.67 -40.30 14.77
N LEU A 806 38.67 -41.17 14.97
CA LEU A 806 38.47 -42.62 15.09
C LEU A 806 37.66 -42.97 16.33
N THR A 807 37.94 -42.34 17.48
CA THR A 807 37.15 -42.51 18.69
C THR A 807 35.72 -42.06 18.49
N LEU A 808 35.52 -40.87 17.91
CA LEU A 808 34.18 -40.36 17.63
C LEU A 808 33.39 -41.28 16.70
N ALA A 809 34.03 -41.83 15.66
CA ALA A 809 33.42 -42.79 14.75
C ALA A 809 33.02 -44.10 15.47
N GLN A 810 33.83 -44.59 16.42
CA GLN A 810 33.53 -45.78 17.21
C GLN A 810 32.39 -45.56 18.21
N GLU A 811 32.37 -44.40 18.88
CA GLU A 811 31.29 -44.00 19.79
C GLU A 811 29.94 -43.90 19.10
N ASN A 812 29.95 -43.47 17.82
CA ASN A 812 28.74 -43.34 17.01
C ASN A 812 28.46 -44.59 16.14
N GLU A 813 29.13 -45.72 16.40
CA GLU A 813 28.94 -47.00 15.69
C GLU A 813 29.05 -46.88 14.16
N ALA A 814 29.90 -45.98 13.65
CA ALA A 814 30.08 -45.74 12.23
C ALA A 814 30.72 -46.97 11.52
N ASP A 815 30.20 -47.30 10.33
CA ASP A 815 30.74 -48.38 9.50
C ASP A 815 32.03 -47.93 8.81
N LEU A 816 33.17 -48.46 9.26
CA LEU A 816 34.51 -48.08 8.80
C LEU A 816 35.20 -49.23 8.05
N PRO A 817 35.76 -48.99 6.85
CA PRO A 817 36.49 -49.98 6.09
C PRO A 817 37.86 -50.30 6.72
N GLU A 818 38.38 -51.50 6.48
CA GLU A 818 39.60 -52.00 7.17
C GLU A 818 40.84 -51.13 6.90
N HIS A 819 40.92 -50.43 5.76
CA HIS A 819 42.11 -49.66 5.38
C HIS A 819 42.27 -48.35 6.14
N VAL A 820 41.21 -47.79 6.72
CA VAL A 820 41.29 -46.60 7.58
C VAL A 820 41.56 -46.95 9.05
N LEU A 821 41.68 -48.23 9.38
CA LEU A 821 41.95 -48.70 10.73
C LEU A 821 43.46 -48.90 10.98
N PRO A 822 43.94 -48.77 12.23
CA PRO A 822 45.36 -48.90 12.53
C PRO A 822 45.87 -50.33 12.28
N SER A 823 46.99 -50.46 11.56
CA SER A 823 47.66 -51.74 11.30
C SER A 823 48.09 -52.45 12.60
N LYS A 824 48.29 -53.79 12.56
CA LYS A 824 48.72 -54.58 13.74
C LYS A 824 50.04 -54.10 14.38
N LYS A 825 50.89 -53.32 13.69
CA LYS A 825 52.13 -52.74 14.24
C LYS A 825 51.94 -51.42 14.99
N SER A 826 50.89 -50.63 14.70
CA SER A 826 50.62 -49.36 15.39
C SER A 826 49.78 -49.51 16.66
N LYS A 827 49.19 -50.69 16.91
CA LYS A 827 48.39 -51.00 18.12
C LYS A 827 49.09 -50.71 19.46
N GLY A 828 50.42 -50.74 19.52
CA GLY A 828 51.18 -50.45 20.75
C GLY A 828 51.13 -48.98 21.21
N PHE A 829 50.96 -48.04 20.28
CA PHE A 829 50.85 -46.61 20.57
C PHE A 829 49.42 -46.24 21.01
N PHE A 830 48.41 -46.71 20.28
CA PHE A 830 46.99 -46.49 20.61
C PHE A 830 46.58 -47.13 21.95
N LYS A 831 47.18 -48.27 22.33
CA LYS A 831 46.95 -48.87 23.65
C LYS A 831 47.46 -48.02 24.84
N ARG A 832 48.35 -47.04 24.59
CA ARG A 832 48.82 -46.06 25.61
C ARG A 832 47.95 -44.80 25.68
N LEU A 833 47.38 -44.36 24.56
CA LEU A 833 46.46 -43.21 24.52
C LEU A 833 45.06 -43.55 25.04
N PHE A 834 44.59 -44.77 24.76
CA PHE A 834 43.23 -45.24 25.07
C PHE A 834 43.16 -46.24 26.23
N GLY A 835 44.21 -46.26 27.07
CA GLY A 835 44.36 -47.21 28.16
C GLY A 835 44.09 -46.61 29.53
N GLN A 836 42.83 -46.44 29.91
CA GLN A 836 42.30 -46.76 31.24
C GLN A 836 40.78 -46.94 31.11
N SER A 837 40.34 -48.10 31.62
CA SER A 837 38.96 -48.61 31.66
C SER A 837 37.97 -47.69 32.34
#